data_AF-A0A096AP05-F1
#
_entry.id   AF-A0A096AP05-F1
#
_cell.length_a   1.000
_cell.length_b   1.000
_cell.length_c   1.000
_cell.angle_alpha   90.00
_cell.angle_beta   90.00
_cell.angle_gamma   90.00
#
_symmetry.space_group_name_H-M   'P 1'
#
loop_
_entity.id
_entity.type
_entity.pdbx_description
1 polymer ?
#
loop_
_entity_poly.entity_id
_entity_poly.type
_entity_poly.pdbx_seq_one_letter_code
_entity_poly.pdbx_strand_id
1 'polypeptide(L)'
;MKKLFTTIFATMAMFGTLPIVAQSTDVEFNMYGHAVNKYEMNGIFSFTTNTSTEVKSVKELVATPNYGAVKVKDRYYVFNMDNSSGYGSDYKMYIYNATDYQLVTRNTLTADVVTEASPIAYDAKTDKVYSIFKDNEYLAKLCLLDLSKRSKTEICTFSMKNFLVMAFNEEGNLFGITDKGELYKLSTTGEYPQLIGNTKLSSTVLQGATFVPGDNVNMYWAATLSNGENGLYKVDVTKGTATKVKAFAENYEFAYIWAGDKIIKAGAPGKSTDLSLNFANGSLTGKVNFKAPSVTHAGSALSGALTYTIYVDGVKSTNGSTTAGANVEAQVTTTQGIHDFTVVVSNTEGDGDKAELLKQYIGKDTPKAVSNVKLVRADNNTDFVLTWDNPTEGVHGGYVNPAEVKYKVVQMPAATEITKTATSPYTFTVNQDKPEKCFFDVTPYVDDNTVGMPMSSNKIMVGKPFTVPYTEEFNSNDNFLLYTTEHIGDGNAYWDWDYEYKWIKIYSSTAAKNDWIFTPFIATEKDMEYKLTFDVKTIGKEKFEVKYGYAPASASMTEQLIADTEVNNDNFVNKECKFVTKKNGIIYIGFHVNTTNYEDAMNLYIDNIRLEAIGSTNIDGIKTTITTNDAPLYNLAGQKVGKNYKGIVIQNGKKFMNR
;
A
#
# COMPACT_ATOMS: atom_id res chain seq x y z
N MET A 1 46.04 45.79 -17.89
CA MET A 1 46.69 44.82 -16.98
C MET A 1 46.65 43.46 -17.65
N LYS A 2 47.83 42.89 -17.95
CA LYS A 2 48.02 41.54 -18.49
C LYS A 2 47.53 40.50 -17.49
N LYS A 3 46.93 39.40 -17.98
CA LYS A 3 47.04 38.01 -17.50
C LYS A 3 46.02 37.17 -18.29
N LEU A 4 46.23 35.90 -18.62
CA LEU A 4 47.37 35.07 -18.95
C LEU A 4 46.69 33.81 -19.52
N PHE A 5 47.20 33.24 -20.62
CA PHE A 5 46.68 32.05 -21.26
C PHE A 5 46.65 30.83 -20.31
N THR A 6 45.64 29.98 -20.44
CA THR A 6 45.79 28.54 -20.23
C THR A 6 44.96 27.81 -21.28
N THR A 7 45.64 27.43 -22.36
CA THR A 7 45.12 26.63 -23.46
C THR A 7 45.01 25.18 -23.00
N ILE A 8 43.79 24.64 -22.90
CA ILE A 8 43.57 23.20 -22.78
C ILE A 8 43.39 22.66 -24.20
N PHE A 9 44.31 21.80 -24.64
CA PHE A 9 44.19 21.05 -25.88
C PHE A 9 43.02 20.08 -25.77
N ALA A 10 41.91 20.39 -26.46
CA ALA A 10 40.89 19.40 -26.79
C ALA A 10 41.40 18.57 -27.97
N THR A 11 41.82 17.33 -27.73
CA THR A 11 42.02 16.34 -28.79
C THR A 11 40.66 15.99 -29.39
N MET A 12 40.36 16.66 -30.50
CA MET A 12 39.21 16.38 -31.36
C MET A 12 39.49 15.08 -32.11
N ALA A 13 38.90 13.98 -31.65
CA ALA A 13 38.89 12.73 -32.40
C ALA A 13 37.99 12.92 -33.64
N MET A 14 38.61 13.09 -34.81
CA MET A 14 37.90 13.02 -36.09
C MET A 14 37.39 11.59 -36.29
N PHE A 15 36.11 11.36 -36.04
CA PHE A 15 35.40 10.22 -36.59
C PHE A 15 35.08 10.53 -38.05
N GLY A 16 35.78 9.86 -38.97
CA GLY A 16 35.40 9.85 -40.38
C GLY A 16 34.01 9.23 -40.52
N THR A 17 33.02 10.07 -40.82
CA THR A 17 31.69 9.60 -41.21
C THR A 17 31.77 9.07 -42.64
N LEU A 18 31.86 7.74 -42.79
CA LEU A 18 31.46 7.10 -44.03
C LEU A 18 29.93 7.27 -44.16
N PRO A 19 29.40 7.65 -45.33
CA PRO A 19 27.97 7.68 -45.54
C PRO A 19 27.45 6.25 -45.50
N ILE A 20 26.79 5.88 -44.39
CA ILE A 20 25.91 4.71 -44.39
C ILE A 20 24.76 5.10 -45.29
N VAL A 21 24.75 4.55 -46.50
CA VAL A 21 23.54 4.49 -47.31
C VAL A 21 22.58 3.62 -46.50
N ALA A 22 21.65 4.26 -45.80
CA ALA A 22 20.56 3.58 -45.11
C ALA A 22 19.67 2.96 -46.19
N GLN A 23 19.98 1.72 -46.56
CA GLN A 23 19.02 0.85 -47.20
C GLN A 23 17.94 0.64 -46.14
N SER A 24 16.77 1.27 -46.31
CA SER A 24 15.64 1.08 -45.41
C SER A 24 15.19 -0.37 -45.53
N THR A 25 15.78 -1.28 -44.76
CA THR A 25 15.22 -2.61 -44.60
C THR A 25 13.92 -2.42 -43.85
N ASP A 26 12.79 -2.72 -44.49
CA ASP A 26 11.48 -2.66 -43.86
C ASP A 26 11.52 -3.45 -42.55
N VAL A 27 11.29 -2.76 -41.44
CA VAL A 27 11.25 -3.38 -40.11
C VAL A 27 9.92 -4.10 -39.99
N GLU A 28 9.98 -5.41 -39.75
CA GLU A 28 8.79 -6.25 -39.63
C GLU A 28 8.33 -6.33 -38.17
N PHE A 29 7.02 -6.43 -37.96
CA PHE A 29 6.41 -6.54 -36.63
C PHE A 29 5.39 -7.68 -36.62
N ASN A 30 5.28 -8.33 -35.47
CA ASN A 30 4.09 -9.11 -35.16
C ASN A 30 2.90 -8.17 -35.01
N MET A 31 1.73 -8.64 -35.39
CA MET A 31 0.46 -7.97 -35.19
C MET A 31 -0.55 -8.97 -34.69
N TYR A 32 -1.52 -8.45 -33.94
CA TYR A 32 -2.63 -9.22 -33.42
C TYR A 32 -3.92 -8.51 -33.79
N GLY A 33 -4.99 -9.27 -33.95
CA GLY A 33 -6.29 -8.71 -34.22
C GLY A 33 -7.42 -9.60 -33.74
N HIS A 34 -8.52 -8.98 -33.36
CA HIS A 34 -9.77 -9.65 -33.05
C HIS A 34 -10.56 -9.81 -34.35
N ALA A 35 -10.59 -11.04 -34.87
CA ALA A 35 -11.37 -11.38 -36.05
C ALA A 35 -12.77 -11.83 -35.64
N VAL A 36 -13.78 -11.35 -36.36
CA VAL A 36 -15.18 -11.69 -36.19
C VAL A 36 -15.74 -12.03 -37.56
N ASN A 37 -16.38 -13.17 -37.76
CA ASN A 37 -17.10 -13.44 -39.02
C ASN A 37 -18.49 -14.04 -38.79
N LYS A 38 -19.31 -14.04 -39.83
CA LYS A 38 -20.69 -14.57 -39.81
C LYS A 38 -20.77 -16.09 -39.57
N TYR A 39 -19.65 -16.82 -39.61
CA TYR A 39 -19.58 -18.28 -39.66
C TYR A 39 -18.66 -18.86 -38.57
N GLU A 40 -18.82 -18.42 -37.32
CA GLU A 40 -18.26 -19.03 -36.09
C GLU A 40 -16.85 -18.57 -35.64
N MET A 41 -16.22 -17.60 -36.30
CA MET A 41 -14.92 -17.08 -35.83
C MET A 41 -15.10 -15.88 -34.89
N ASN A 42 -14.69 -16.04 -33.63
CA ASN A 42 -14.62 -14.96 -32.64
C ASN A 42 -13.38 -15.12 -31.76
N GLY A 43 -12.29 -14.42 -32.10
CA GLY A 43 -11.06 -14.59 -31.35
C GLY A 43 -9.89 -13.72 -31.80
N ILE A 44 -8.79 -13.84 -31.07
CA ILE A 44 -7.53 -13.20 -31.37
C ILE A 44 -6.71 -14.09 -32.31
N PHE A 45 -6.22 -13.47 -33.38
CA PHE A 45 -5.30 -14.07 -34.33
C PHE A 45 -4.04 -13.20 -34.43
N SER A 46 -2.93 -13.82 -34.80
CA SER A 46 -1.66 -13.14 -35.05
C SER A 46 -1.23 -13.27 -36.50
N PHE A 47 -0.60 -12.23 -37.02
CA PHE A 47 -0.01 -12.16 -38.36
C PHE A 47 1.13 -11.14 -38.35
N THR A 48 1.82 -10.95 -39.46
CA THR A 48 2.99 -10.05 -39.54
C THR A 48 2.73 -8.85 -40.44
N THR A 49 3.58 -7.82 -40.38
CA THR A 49 3.56 -6.69 -41.34
C THR A 49 4.22 -7.00 -42.68
N ASN A 50 4.80 -8.18 -42.84
CA ASN A 50 5.42 -8.61 -44.10
C ASN A 50 4.39 -9.22 -45.07
N THR A 51 4.86 -9.67 -46.23
CA THR A 51 4.04 -10.21 -47.32
C THR A 51 3.52 -11.63 -47.09
N SER A 52 3.90 -12.29 -45.98
CA SER A 52 3.39 -13.63 -45.62
C SER A 52 1.88 -13.60 -45.41
N THR A 53 1.14 -14.47 -46.11
CA THR A 53 -0.31 -14.58 -45.99
C THR A 53 -0.76 -15.39 -44.77
N GLU A 54 0.19 -15.89 -43.96
CA GLU A 54 -0.10 -16.70 -42.77
C GLU A 54 -0.80 -15.88 -41.67
N VAL A 55 -1.89 -16.44 -41.16
CA VAL A 55 -2.64 -15.96 -40.00
C VAL A 55 -2.79 -17.13 -39.03
N LYS A 56 -2.44 -16.92 -37.76
CA LYS A 56 -2.48 -17.97 -36.72
C LYS A 56 -3.53 -17.65 -35.69
N SER A 57 -4.38 -18.61 -35.34
CA SER A 57 -5.26 -18.49 -34.18
C SER A 57 -4.42 -18.44 -32.90
N VAL A 58 -4.70 -17.46 -32.04
CA VAL A 58 -4.04 -17.28 -30.74
C VAL A 58 -4.98 -17.70 -29.61
N LYS A 59 -6.21 -17.18 -29.63
CA LYS A 59 -7.21 -17.46 -28.58
C LYS A 59 -8.62 -17.20 -29.07
N GLU A 60 -9.52 -18.15 -28.90
CA GLU A 60 -10.96 -17.90 -29.03
C GLU A 60 -11.49 -17.12 -27.82
N LEU A 61 -12.31 -16.10 -28.07
CA LEU A 61 -12.91 -15.26 -27.02
C LEU A 61 -14.40 -15.53 -26.91
N VAL A 62 -14.92 -15.43 -25.68
CA VAL A 62 -16.36 -15.59 -25.42
C VAL A 62 -17.14 -14.36 -25.87
N ALA A 63 -16.58 -13.16 -25.74
CA ALA A 63 -17.25 -11.91 -26.07
C ALA A 63 -16.95 -11.47 -27.50
N THR A 64 -17.99 -11.10 -28.25
CA THR A 64 -17.88 -10.51 -29.58
C THR A 64 -17.82 -8.97 -29.46
N PRO A 65 -16.92 -8.27 -30.17
CA PRO A 65 -16.71 -6.84 -30.02
C PRO A 65 -17.70 -6.01 -30.84
N ASN A 66 -18.98 -6.38 -30.84
CA ASN A 66 -20.03 -5.72 -31.64
C ASN A 66 -20.31 -4.27 -31.20
N TYR A 67 -19.86 -3.85 -30.01
CA TYR A 67 -20.00 -2.49 -29.49
C TYR A 67 -18.66 -1.78 -29.28
N GLY A 68 -17.55 -2.36 -29.72
CA GLY A 68 -16.24 -1.83 -29.38
C GLY A 68 -15.23 -2.89 -28.95
N ALA A 69 -13.95 -2.64 -29.21
CA ALA A 69 -12.88 -3.18 -28.39
C ALA A 69 -11.63 -2.29 -28.45
N VAL A 70 -10.78 -2.39 -27.44
CA VAL A 70 -9.50 -1.67 -27.41
C VAL A 70 -8.49 -2.38 -26.53
N LYS A 71 -7.23 -2.45 -26.97
CA LYS A 71 -6.11 -2.83 -26.12
C LYS A 71 -5.54 -1.58 -25.45
N VAL A 72 -5.49 -1.60 -24.13
CA VAL A 72 -4.88 -0.56 -23.31
C VAL A 72 -3.83 -1.25 -22.45
N LYS A 73 -2.55 -0.98 -22.74
CA LYS A 73 -1.41 -1.58 -22.03
C LYS A 73 -1.51 -3.11 -21.96
N ASP A 74 -1.63 -3.66 -20.75
CA ASP A 74 -1.72 -5.09 -20.39
C ASP A 74 -3.16 -5.63 -20.41
N ARG A 75 -4.15 -4.83 -20.80
CA ARG A 75 -5.57 -5.20 -20.80
C ARG A 75 -6.19 -5.06 -22.19
N TYR A 76 -7.10 -5.97 -22.50
CA TYR A 76 -7.93 -5.91 -23.70
C TYR A 76 -9.41 -5.85 -23.30
N TYR A 77 -10.07 -4.78 -23.70
CA TYR A 77 -11.46 -4.49 -23.37
C TYR A 77 -12.34 -4.79 -24.57
N VAL A 78 -13.39 -5.58 -24.36
CA VAL A 78 -14.36 -5.95 -25.39
C VAL A 78 -15.74 -5.53 -24.93
N PHE A 79 -16.39 -4.66 -25.71
CA PHE A 79 -17.73 -4.17 -25.47
C PHE A 79 -18.73 -5.00 -26.27
N ASN A 80 -19.71 -5.54 -25.56
CA ASN A 80 -20.68 -6.47 -26.12
C ASN A 80 -22.07 -6.18 -25.60
N MET A 81 -23.08 -6.36 -26.43
CA MET A 81 -24.48 -6.40 -25.99
C MET A 81 -24.93 -7.86 -25.88
N ASP A 82 -25.32 -8.25 -24.67
CA ASP A 82 -25.87 -9.56 -24.34
C ASP A 82 -27.40 -9.48 -24.32
N ASN A 83 -28.06 -10.32 -25.13
CA ASN A 83 -29.51 -10.41 -25.22
C ASN A 83 -30.06 -11.72 -24.61
N SER A 84 -29.24 -12.50 -23.90
CA SER A 84 -29.62 -13.84 -23.45
C SER A 84 -30.60 -13.89 -22.28
N SER A 85 -30.85 -12.77 -21.60
CA SER A 85 -31.62 -12.73 -20.34
C SER A 85 -33.14 -12.65 -20.53
N GLY A 86 -33.62 -12.32 -21.74
CA GLY A 86 -35.06 -12.14 -22.03
C GLY A 86 -35.69 -10.88 -21.42
N TYR A 87 -34.95 -10.07 -20.65
CA TYR A 87 -35.42 -8.85 -19.96
C TYR A 87 -34.82 -7.55 -20.52
N GLY A 88 -34.51 -7.53 -21.82
CA GLY A 88 -33.87 -6.40 -22.51
C GLY A 88 -32.39 -6.63 -22.79
N SER A 89 -31.72 -5.62 -23.33
CA SER A 89 -30.32 -5.67 -23.74
C SER A 89 -29.39 -5.28 -22.60
N ASP A 90 -28.49 -6.18 -22.23
CA ASP A 90 -27.46 -5.98 -21.22
C ASP A 90 -26.13 -5.60 -21.90
N TYR A 91 -25.67 -4.36 -21.70
CA TYR A 91 -24.37 -3.94 -22.20
C TYR A 91 -23.26 -4.38 -21.24
N LYS A 92 -22.24 -5.05 -21.77
CA LYS A 92 -21.12 -5.61 -21.00
C LYS A 92 -19.78 -5.10 -21.52
N MET A 93 -18.85 -4.90 -20.61
CA MET A 93 -17.42 -4.71 -20.87
C MET A 93 -16.67 -5.92 -20.32
N TYR A 94 -16.22 -6.80 -21.20
CA TYR A 94 -15.34 -7.92 -20.88
C TYR A 94 -13.90 -7.43 -20.86
N ILE A 95 -13.16 -7.79 -19.81
CA ILE A 95 -11.77 -7.36 -19.61
C ILE A 95 -10.91 -8.61 -19.61
N TYR A 96 -9.99 -8.69 -20.57
CA TYR A 96 -9.03 -9.77 -20.71
C TYR A 96 -7.63 -9.28 -20.36
N ASN A 97 -6.77 -10.18 -19.87
CA ASN A 97 -5.32 -9.96 -19.90
C ASN A 97 -4.86 -9.89 -21.36
N ALA A 98 -4.08 -8.91 -21.77
CA ALA A 98 -3.64 -8.79 -23.16
C ALA A 98 -2.46 -9.71 -23.53
N THR A 99 -1.85 -10.39 -22.55
CA THR A 99 -0.74 -11.32 -22.78
C THR A 99 -1.22 -12.72 -23.15
N ASP A 100 -2.23 -13.24 -22.45
CA ASP A 100 -2.75 -14.60 -22.62
C ASP A 100 -4.25 -14.66 -22.97
N TYR A 101 -4.90 -13.49 -23.02
CA TYR A 101 -6.32 -13.32 -23.31
C TYR A 101 -7.24 -14.15 -22.41
N GLN A 102 -6.81 -14.39 -21.17
CA GLN A 102 -7.69 -14.93 -20.14
C GLN A 102 -8.66 -13.86 -19.66
N LEU A 103 -9.94 -14.24 -19.50
CA LEU A 103 -10.96 -13.35 -18.98
C LEU A 103 -10.66 -13.04 -17.51
N VAL A 104 -10.53 -11.76 -17.19
CA VAL A 104 -10.25 -11.27 -15.84
C VAL A 104 -11.57 -11.01 -15.12
N THR A 105 -12.45 -10.25 -15.76
CA THR A 105 -13.78 -9.91 -15.24
C THR A 105 -14.68 -9.38 -16.35
N ARG A 106 -15.97 -9.21 -16.05
CA ARG A 106 -16.93 -8.51 -16.92
C ARG A 106 -17.77 -7.55 -16.09
N ASN A 107 -18.00 -6.35 -16.62
CA ASN A 107 -18.78 -5.31 -15.97
C ASN A 107 -20.03 -4.98 -16.78
N THR A 108 -21.15 -4.73 -16.11
CA THR A 108 -22.34 -4.14 -16.75
C THR A 108 -22.11 -2.66 -17.02
N LEU A 109 -22.58 -2.19 -18.17
CA LEU A 109 -22.57 -0.82 -18.63
C LEU A 109 -23.99 -0.32 -18.85
N THR A 110 -24.13 1.00 -18.87
CA THR A 110 -25.34 1.67 -19.37
C THR A 110 -25.23 1.88 -20.89
N ALA A 111 -26.38 1.93 -21.56
CA ALA A 111 -26.48 2.03 -23.02
C ALA A 111 -25.81 3.29 -23.60
N ASP A 112 -25.65 4.35 -22.81
CA ASP A 112 -25.05 5.61 -23.26
C ASP A 112 -23.53 5.56 -23.37
N VAL A 113 -22.86 4.58 -22.76
CA VAL A 113 -21.38 4.49 -22.69
C VAL A 113 -20.79 3.73 -23.89
N VAL A 114 -21.62 3.00 -24.64
CA VAL A 114 -21.21 2.23 -25.81
C VAL A 114 -22.15 2.47 -26.99
N THR A 115 -21.70 2.14 -28.18
CA THR A 115 -22.51 2.27 -29.41
C THR A 115 -22.09 1.19 -30.39
N GLU A 116 -23.06 0.66 -31.13
CA GLU A 116 -22.85 -0.47 -32.03
C GLU A 116 -21.82 -0.13 -33.12
N ALA A 117 -20.95 -1.09 -33.45
CA ALA A 117 -19.94 -0.99 -34.51
C ALA A 117 -19.02 0.24 -34.40
N SER A 118 -18.72 0.69 -33.18
CA SER A 118 -17.91 1.89 -32.95
C SER A 118 -16.41 1.63 -33.03
N PRO A 119 -15.65 2.43 -33.79
CA PRO A 119 -14.20 2.41 -33.69
C PRO A 119 -13.77 3.02 -32.33
N ILE A 120 -12.79 2.36 -31.69
CA ILE A 120 -12.20 2.78 -30.42
C ILE A 120 -10.68 2.76 -30.57
N ALA A 121 -10.02 3.82 -30.11
CA ALA A 121 -8.56 3.96 -30.18
C ALA A 121 -7.97 4.40 -28.83
N TYR A 122 -6.80 3.88 -28.50
CA TYR A 122 -6.03 4.21 -27.31
C TYR A 122 -4.84 5.11 -27.67
N ASP A 123 -4.68 6.21 -26.94
CA ASP A 123 -3.51 7.07 -27.00
C ASP A 123 -2.54 6.69 -25.88
N ALA A 124 -1.45 6.01 -26.25
CA ALA A 124 -0.40 5.61 -25.32
C ALA A 124 0.37 6.79 -24.71
N LYS A 125 0.34 7.97 -25.33
CA LYS A 125 1.06 9.16 -24.87
C LYS A 125 0.34 9.84 -23.71
N THR A 126 -0.99 9.93 -23.77
CA THR A 126 -1.80 10.58 -22.72
C THR A 126 -2.56 9.59 -21.84
N ASP A 127 -2.43 8.29 -22.11
CA ASP A 127 -3.12 7.20 -21.43
C ASP A 127 -4.66 7.32 -21.47
N LYS A 128 -5.20 7.68 -22.64
CA LYS A 128 -6.63 7.98 -22.84
C LYS A 128 -7.24 7.15 -23.96
N VAL A 129 -8.55 6.88 -23.86
CA VAL A 129 -9.30 6.08 -24.83
C VAL A 129 -10.37 6.93 -25.48
N TYR A 130 -10.49 6.83 -26.81
CA TYR A 130 -11.40 7.65 -27.62
C TYR A 130 -12.28 6.76 -28.48
N SER A 131 -13.52 7.18 -28.69
CA SER A 131 -14.50 6.46 -29.52
C SER A 131 -15.46 7.44 -30.19
N ILE A 132 -15.99 7.05 -31.35
CA ILE A 132 -17.00 7.82 -32.08
C ILE A 132 -18.39 7.24 -31.82
N PHE A 133 -19.30 8.10 -31.41
CA PHE A 133 -20.70 7.78 -31.16
C PHE A 133 -21.58 8.33 -32.26
N LYS A 134 -22.48 7.49 -32.78
CA LYS A 134 -23.61 7.96 -33.57
C LYS A 134 -24.60 8.66 -32.64
N ASP A 135 -24.82 9.95 -32.86
CA ASP A 135 -25.79 10.74 -32.09
C ASP A 135 -27.18 10.65 -32.74
N ASN A 136 -27.23 10.86 -34.05
CA ASN A 136 -28.41 10.64 -34.89
C ASN A 136 -27.96 10.35 -36.33
N GLU A 137 -28.89 10.31 -37.29
CA GLU A 137 -28.57 10.03 -38.70
C GLU A 137 -27.66 11.09 -39.35
N TYR A 138 -27.60 12.29 -38.77
CA TYR A 138 -26.87 13.44 -39.32
C TYR A 138 -25.66 13.86 -38.51
N LEU A 139 -25.54 13.41 -37.25
CA LEU A 139 -24.47 13.83 -36.33
C LEU A 139 -23.77 12.64 -35.68
N ALA A 140 -22.45 12.78 -35.55
CA ALA A 140 -21.60 11.90 -34.76
C ALA A 140 -20.81 12.74 -33.74
N LYS A 141 -20.34 12.07 -32.69
CA LYS A 141 -19.62 12.67 -31.57
C LYS A 141 -18.33 11.93 -31.32
N LEU A 142 -17.20 12.64 -31.23
CA LEU A 142 -15.99 12.07 -30.65
C LEU A 142 -16.08 12.21 -29.13
N CYS A 143 -15.86 11.11 -28.42
CA CYS A 143 -15.92 11.06 -26.97
C CYS A 143 -14.63 10.50 -26.38
N LEU A 144 -14.24 11.02 -25.22
CA LEU A 144 -13.30 10.38 -24.31
C LEU A 144 -14.04 9.31 -23.52
N LEU A 145 -13.49 8.10 -23.44
CA LEU A 145 -14.00 7.00 -22.63
C LEU A 145 -13.17 6.83 -21.36
N ASP A 146 -13.83 6.87 -20.20
CA ASP A 146 -13.26 6.47 -18.92
C ASP A 146 -13.68 5.03 -18.62
N LEU A 147 -12.78 4.08 -18.90
CA LEU A 147 -13.02 2.65 -18.72
C LEU A 147 -13.25 2.27 -17.25
N SER A 148 -12.67 3.02 -16.30
CA SER A 148 -12.77 2.75 -14.87
C SER A 148 -14.11 3.21 -14.29
N LYS A 149 -14.50 4.44 -14.64
CA LYS A 149 -15.76 5.06 -14.22
C LYS A 149 -16.94 4.61 -15.05
N ARG A 150 -16.70 3.94 -16.19
CA ARG A 150 -17.71 3.48 -17.14
C ARG A 150 -18.58 4.66 -17.57
N SER A 151 -17.92 5.72 -18.02
CA SER A 151 -18.54 6.98 -18.43
C SER A 151 -17.86 7.52 -19.68
N LYS A 152 -18.55 8.39 -20.41
CA LYS A 152 -17.97 9.11 -21.55
C LYS A 152 -18.04 10.62 -21.34
N THR A 153 -17.15 11.35 -22.00
CA THR A 153 -17.17 12.82 -22.07
C THR A 153 -17.09 13.23 -23.53
N GLU A 154 -18.06 14.02 -23.99
CA GLU A 154 -18.08 14.53 -25.36
C GLU A 154 -16.95 15.54 -25.58
N ILE A 155 -16.25 15.42 -26.71
CA ILE A 155 -15.15 16.31 -27.11
C ILE A 155 -15.62 17.24 -28.23
N CYS A 156 -16.20 16.67 -29.28
CA CYS A 156 -16.77 17.42 -30.39
C CYS A 156 -17.93 16.68 -31.04
N THR A 157 -18.84 17.44 -31.64
CA THR A 157 -19.94 16.96 -32.46
C THR A 157 -19.71 17.43 -33.90
N PHE A 158 -19.90 16.54 -34.87
CA PHE A 158 -19.68 16.83 -36.29
C PHE A 158 -20.71 16.11 -37.18
N SER A 159 -20.85 16.57 -38.42
CA SER A 159 -21.71 15.92 -39.41
C SER A 159 -21.34 14.45 -39.59
N MET A 160 -22.35 13.59 -39.66
CA MET A 160 -22.19 12.14 -39.72
C MET A 160 -21.20 11.74 -40.82
N LYS A 161 -20.13 11.08 -40.38
CA LYS A 161 -19.16 10.38 -41.19
C LYS A 161 -19.07 8.99 -40.59
N ASN A 162 -19.37 7.97 -41.38
CA ASN A 162 -19.40 6.60 -40.89
C ASN A 162 -17.96 6.06 -40.77
N PHE A 163 -17.28 6.43 -39.68
CA PHE A 163 -15.92 5.98 -39.39
C PHE A 163 -15.94 4.50 -39.01
N LEU A 164 -15.17 3.69 -39.73
CA LEU A 164 -15.03 2.25 -39.48
C LEU A 164 -13.74 1.91 -38.75
N VAL A 165 -12.80 2.86 -38.69
CA VAL A 165 -11.42 2.66 -38.23
C VAL A 165 -10.96 3.90 -37.48
N MET A 166 -10.24 3.71 -36.37
CA MET A 166 -9.49 4.77 -35.68
C MET A 166 -8.16 4.23 -35.16
N ALA A 167 -7.10 5.04 -35.21
CA ALA A 167 -5.80 4.72 -34.60
C ALA A 167 -5.00 5.97 -34.23
N PHE A 168 -4.23 5.88 -33.15
CA PHE A 168 -3.22 6.88 -32.78
C PHE A 168 -1.84 6.45 -33.28
N ASN A 169 -1.05 7.43 -33.76
CA ASN A 169 0.39 7.25 -33.91
C ASN A 169 1.12 7.59 -32.59
N GLU A 170 2.43 7.30 -32.50
CA GLU A 170 3.22 7.52 -31.27
C GLU A 170 3.36 8.99 -30.89
N GLU A 171 3.19 9.90 -31.85
CA GLU A 171 3.17 11.34 -31.59
C GLU A 171 1.89 11.83 -30.89
N GLY A 172 0.85 10.98 -30.82
CA GLY A 172 -0.45 11.29 -30.23
C GLY A 172 -1.44 11.90 -31.23
N ASN A 173 -1.23 11.74 -32.54
CA ASN A 173 -2.19 12.16 -33.56
C ASN A 173 -3.21 11.05 -33.83
N LEU A 174 -4.50 11.40 -33.81
CA LEU A 174 -5.60 10.50 -34.08
C LEU A 174 -6.04 10.58 -35.54
N PHE A 175 -6.16 9.43 -36.19
CA PHE A 175 -6.63 9.28 -37.55
C PHE A 175 -7.84 8.37 -37.62
N GLY A 176 -8.71 8.57 -38.62
CA GLY A 176 -9.84 7.69 -38.88
C GLY A 176 -10.18 7.58 -40.36
N ILE A 177 -10.69 6.41 -40.77
CA ILE A 177 -11.11 6.12 -42.15
C ILE A 177 -12.62 5.86 -42.17
N THR A 178 -13.33 6.48 -43.11
CA THR A 178 -14.77 6.28 -43.31
C THR A 178 -15.08 5.08 -44.22
N ASP A 179 -16.35 4.66 -44.24
CA ASP A 179 -16.89 3.66 -45.17
C ASP A 179 -16.62 3.95 -46.67
N LYS A 180 -16.46 5.23 -47.03
CA LYS A 180 -16.09 5.68 -48.38
C LYS A 180 -14.57 5.77 -48.62
N GLY A 181 -13.76 5.32 -47.67
CA GLY A 181 -12.29 5.34 -47.77
C GLY A 181 -11.67 6.72 -47.58
N GLU A 182 -12.42 7.70 -47.07
CA GLU A 182 -11.89 9.03 -46.77
C GLU A 182 -11.08 8.99 -45.46
N LEU A 183 -9.83 9.46 -45.50
CA LEU A 183 -8.96 9.55 -44.35
C LEU A 183 -9.07 10.96 -43.72
N TYR A 184 -9.32 10.99 -42.42
CA TYR A 184 -9.36 12.23 -41.63
C TYR A 184 -8.34 12.22 -40.51
N LYS A 185 -7.84 13.42 -40.17
CA LYS A 185 -7.25 13.71 -38.87
C LYS A 185 -8.37 14.16 -37.92
N LEU A 186 -8.43 13.57 -36.74
CA LEU A 186 -9.41 13.88 -35.70
C LEU A 186 -8.72 14.66 -34.57
N SER A 187 -9.37 15.69 -34.05
CA SER A 187 -8.86 16.48 -32.94
C SER A 187 -9.35 15.94 -31.60
N THR A 188 -8.42 15.75 -30.66
CA THR A 188 -8.73 15.36 -29.27
C THR A 188 -9.04 16.56 -28.37
N THR A 189 -9.06 17.77 -28.93
CA THR A 189 -9.29 19.04 -28.21
C THR A 189 -10.53 19.80 -28.67
N GLY A 190 -11.30 19.26 -29.63
CA GLY A 190 -12.62 19.79 -30.00
C GLY A 190 -12.75 20.32 -31.43
N GLU A 191 -11.68 20.35 -32.22
CA GLU A 191 -11.74 20.82 -33.61
C GLU A 191 -12.46 19.81 -34.52
N TYR A 192 -13.06 20.30 -35.61
CA TYR A 192 -13.76 19.46 -36.59
C TYR A 192 -12.79 18.51 -37.32
N PRO A 193 -13.24 17.29 -37.70
CA PRO A 193 -12.45 16.37 -38.53
C PRO A 193 -11.90 17.02 -39.80
N GLN A 194 -10.59 16.89 -40.03
CA GLN A 194 -9.90 17.47 -41.20
C GLN A 194 -9.63 16.38 -42.23
N LEU A 195 -10.16 16.53 -43.45
CA LEU A 195 -9.93 15.59 -44.55
C LEU A 195 -8.46 15.67 -45.00
N ILE A 196 -7.78 14.54 -45.04
CA ILE A 196 -6.41 14.43 -45.56
C ILE A 196 -6.43 13.99 -47.02
N GLY A 197 -7.22 12.96 -47.33
CA GLY A 197 -7.25 12.34 -48.65
C GLY A 197 -8.23 11.18 -48.70
N ASN A 198 -8.17 10.39 -49.78
CA ASN A 198 -9.06 9.25 -49.97
C ASN A 198 -8.29 8.06 -50.54
N THR A 199 -8.37 6.93 -49.84
CA THR A 199 -7.64 5.69 -50.13
C THR A 199 -8.14 4.98 -51.39
N LYS A 200 -9.33 5.35 -51.88
CA LYS A 200 -10.09 4.69 -52.95
C LYS A 200 -10.57 3.28 -52.60
N LEU A 201 -10.50 2.91 -51.32
CA LEU A 201 -10.94 1.62 -50.80
C LEU A 201 -12.17 1.84 -49.92
N SER A 202 -13.33 1.32 -50.34
CA SER A 202 -14.58 1.42 -49.59
C SER A 202 -14.89 0.14 -48.83
N SER A 203 -15.56 0.26 -47.69
CA SER A 203 -16.01 -0.86 -46.87
C SER A 203 -17.36 -0.57 -46.21
N THR A 204 -18.01 -1.61 -45.69
CA THR A 204 -19.26 -1.53 -44.94
C THR A 204 -19.17 -2.17 -43.56
N VAL A 205 -18.00 -2.65 -43.14
CA VAL A 205 -17.81 -3.38 -41.88
C VAL A 205 -16.74 -2.70 -41.02
N LEU A 206 -16.95 -2.71 -39.71
CA LEU A 206 -16.00 -2.20 -38.71
C LEU A 206 -14.64 -2.91 -38.84
N GLN A 207 -13.54 -2.15 -38.76
CA GLN A 207 -12.20 -2.65 -39.05
C GLN A 207 -11.12 -2.07 -38.14
N GLY A 208 -10.04 -2.84 -37.99
CA GLY A 208 -8.89 -2.46 -37.20
C GLY A 208 -7.80 -1.76 -38.00
N ALA A 209 -7.21 -0.72 -37.41
CA ALA A 209 -5.92 -0.20 -37.83
C ALA A 209 -5.01 0.10 -36.64
N THR A 210 -3.71 0.18 -36.89
CA THR A 210 -2.70 0.48 -35.88
C THR A 210 -1.45 1.09 -36.53
N PHE A 211 -0.58 1.68 -35.73
CA PHE A 211 0.76 2.06 -36.14
C PHE A 211 1.77 1.12 -35.48
N VAL A 212 2.88 0.86 -36.17
CA VAL A 212 4.01 0.13 -35.58
C VAL A 212 4.99 1.12 -34.93
N PRO A 213 5.72 0.70 -33.89
CA PRO A 213 6.70 1.58 -33.23
C PRO A 213 7.70 2.21 -34.19
N GLY A 214 7.89 3.53 -34.08
CA GLY A 214 8.79 4.33 -34.91
C GLY A 214 8.23 4.77 -36.28
N ASP A 215 7.05 4.30 -36.70
CA ASP A 215 6.41 4.73 -37.94
C ASP A 215 5.18 5.60 -37.64
N ASN A 216 5.33 6.92 -37.78
CA ASN A 216 4.25 7.88 -37.55
C ASN A 216 3.49 8.28 -38.83
N VAL A 217 3.94 7.79 -39.98
CA VAL A 217 3.40 8.16 -41.30
C VAL A 217 2.51 7.06 -41.87
N ASN A 218 2.81 5.80 -41.57
CA ASN A 218 2.11 4.69 -42.21
C ASN A 218 1.26 3.90 -41.23
N MET A 219 -0.05 4.08 -41.37
CA MET A 219 -1.04 3.32 -40.62
C MET A 219 -1.27 1.97 -41.30
N TYR A 220 -1.13 0.88 -40.55
CA TYR A 220 -1.50 -0.45 -41.01
C TYR A 220 -2.98 -0.68 -40.78
N TRP A 221 -3.71 -1.03 -41.84
CA TRP A 221 -5.16 -1.21 -41.85
C TRP A 221 -5.52 -2.60 -42.37
N ALA A 222 -6.18 -3.42 -41.55
CA ALA A 222 -6.72 -4.71 -41.96
C ALA A 222 -8.11 -4.48 -42.59
N ALA A 223 -8.15 -4.43 -43.91
CA ALA A 223 -9.33 -4.03 -44.66
C ALA A 223 -10.10 -5.24 -45.23
N THR A 224 -11.42 -5.17 -45.14
CA THR A 224 -12.41 -6.00 -45.84
C THR A 224 -13.26 -5.07 -46.73
N LEU A 225 -13.09 -5.15 -48.03
CA LEU A 225 -13.61 -4.17 -48.97
C LEU A 225 -14.95 -4.58 -49.56
N SER A 226 -15.76 -3.61 -49.96
CA SER A 226 -17.11 -3.85 -50.52
C SER A 226 -17.11 -4.66 -51.83
N ASN A 227 -15.97 -4.73 -52.52
CA ASN A 227 -15.80 -5.56 -53.73
C ASN A 227 -15.42 -7.02 -53.42
N GLY A 228 -15.35 -7.40 -52.13
CA GLY A 228 -14.97 -8.75 -51.68
C GLY A 228 -13.46 -8.96 -51.49
N GLU A 229 -12.62 -7.98 -51.82
CA GLU A 229 -11.19 -8.07 -51.49
C GLU A 229 -10.96 -7.90 -49.99
N ASN A 230 -9.96 -8.58 -49.47
CA ASN A 230 -9.45 -8.36 -48.12
C ASN A 230 -7.92 -8.25 -48.12
N GLY A 231 -7.37 -7.74 -47.02
CA GLY A 231 -5.94 -7.74 -46.80
C GLY A 231 -5.45 -6.71 -45.81
N LEU A 232 -4.14 -6.71 -45.63
CA LEU A 232 -3.43 -5.68 -44.89
C LEU A 232 -2.97 -4.59 -45.86
N TYR A 233 -3.26 -3.34 -45.53
CA TYR A 233 -2.87 -2.16 -46.31
C TYR A 233 -2.03 -1.22 -45.45
N LYS A 234 -1.11 -0.51 -46.10
CA LYS A 234 -0.32 0.57 -45.53
C LYS A 234 -0.90 1.89 -46.05
N VAL A 235 -1.44 2.72 -45.15
CA VAL A 235 -2.06 4.01 -45.46
C VAL A 235 -1.09 5.12 -45.08
N ASP A 236 -0.62 5.89 -46.07
CA ASP A 236 0.17 7.10 -45.85
C ASP A 236 -0.76 8.19 -45.31
N VAL A 237 -0.64 8.51 -44.02
CA VAL A 237 -1.55 9.45 -43.35
C VAL A 237 -1.24 10.92 -43.66
N THR A 238 -0.23 11.19 -44.48
CA THR A 238 0.04 12.55 -44.99
C THR A 238 -0.63 12.81 -46.34
N LYS A 239 -0.96 11.75 -47.09
CA LYS A 239 -1.54 11.83 -48.44
C LYS A 239 -2.92 11.18 -48.56
N GLY A 240 -3.28 10.30 -47.62
CA GLY A 240 -4.51 9.51 -47.69
C GLY A 240 -4.48 8.42 -48.76
N THR A 241 -3.30 7.99 -49.22
CA THR A 241 -3.14 6.92 -50.21
C THR A 241 -2.87 5.58 -49.52
N ALA A 242 -3.47 4.50 -50.00
CA ALA A 242 -3.28 3.14 -49.48
C ALA A 242 -2.50 2.25 -50.46
N THR A 243 -1.59 1.43 -49.95
CA THR A 243 -0.87 0.41 -50.72
C THR A 243 -1.12 -0.96 -50.08
N LYS A 244 -1.45 -1.98 -50.87
CA LYS A 244 -1.67 -3.34 -50.36
C LYS A 244 -0.34 -3.96 -49.95
N VAL A 245 -0.27 -4.50 -48.73
CA VAL A 245 0.88 -5.25 -48.22
C VAL A 245 0.72 -6.73 -48.56
N LYS A 246 -0.47 -7.29 -48.26
CA LYS A 246 -0.84 -8.68 -48.55
C LYS A 246 -2.35 -8.88 -48.56
N ALA A 247 -2.81 -9.96 -49.16
CA ALA A 247 -4.15 -10.49 -48.94
C ALA A 247 -4.16 -11.45 -47.74
N PHE A 248 -5.28 -11.58 -47.03
CA PHE A 248 -5.44 -12.67 -46.08
C PHE A 248 -5.93 -13.93 -46.82
N ALA A 249 -5.42 -15.11 -46.43
CA ALA A 249 -5.74 -16.36 -47.12
C ALA A 249 -7.21 -16.78 -46.99
N GLU A 250 -7.85 -16.40 -45.88
CA GLU A 250 -9.27 -16.60 -45.62
C GLU A 250 -9.96 -15.24 -45.47
N ASN A 251 -11.30 -15.22 -45.48
CA ASN A 251 -12.09 -14.00 -45.34
C ASN A 251 -12.16 -13.52 -43.88
N TYR A 252 -11.00 -13.23 -43.28
CA TYR A 252 -10.89 -12.63 -41.95
C TYR A 252 -11.45 -11.21 -41.97
N GLU A 253 -12.41 -10.90 -41.09
CA GLU A 253 -12.83 -9.52 -40.82
C GLU A 253 -12.27 -9.12 -39.45
N PHE A 254 -11.15 -8.39 -39.46
CA PHE A 254 -10.50 -7.91 -38.25
C PHE A 254 -11.16 -6.62 -37.76
N ALA A 255 -12.05 -6.72 -36.79
CA ALA A 255 -12.72 -5.55 -36.21
C ALA A 255 -11.72 -4.62 -35.49
N TYR A 256 -10.65 -5.17 -34.91
CA TYR A 256 -9.62 -4.43 -34.20
C TYR A 256 -8.25 -5.09 -34.37
N ILE A 257 -7.18 -4.30 -34.52
CA ILE A 257 -5.79 -4.80 -34.58
C ILE A 257 -4.87 -3.93 -33.73
N TRP A 258 -3.73 -4.49 -33.30
CA TRP A 258 -2.65 -3.76 -32.64
C TRP A 258 -1.27 -4.33 -32.98
N ALA A 259 -0.25 -3.49 -32.93
CA ALA A 259 1.13 -3.91 -33.09
C ALA A 259 1.60 -4.75 -31.90
N GLY A 260 2.35 -5.81 -32.20
CA GLY A 260 3.13 -6.60 -31.27
C GLY A 260 4.62 -6.27 -31.37
N ASP A 261 5.46 -7.22 -30.93
CA ASP A 261 6.91 -7.03 -30.95
C ASP A 261 7.49 -6.99 -32.36
N LYS A 262 8.58 -6.23 -32.50
CA LYS A 262 9.45 -6.24 -33.68
C LYS A 262 9.93 -7.67 -33.94
N ILE A 263 9.85 -8.11 -35.19
CA ILE A 263 10.39 -9.39 -35.63
C ILE A 263 11.90 -9.24 -35.76
N ILE A 264 12.62 -10.09 -35.05
CA ILE A 264 14.08 -10.10 -35.02
C ILE A 264 14.57 -10.97 -36.17
N LYS A 265 15.45 -10.42 -37.02
CA LYS A 265 15.99 -11.18 -38.16
C LYS A 265 16.85 -12.33 -37.66
N ALA A 266 16.82 -13.47 -38.35
CA ALA A 266 17.56 -14.68 -37.97
C ALA A 266 19.07 -14.44 -37.75
N GLY A 267 19.68 -13.53 -38.52
CA GLY A 267 21.09 -13.15 -38.42
C GLY A 267 21.40 -11.98 -37.47
N ALA A 268 20.40 -11.34 -36.87
CA ALA A 268 20.60 -10.32 -35.85
C ALA A 268 21.17 -10.95 -34.56
N PRO A 269 21.79 -10.17 -33.66
CA PRO A 269 22.39 -10.72 -32.44
C PRO A 269 21.35 -11.41 -31.54
N GLY A 270 21.75 -12.48 -30.86
CA GLY A 270 20.94 -13.12 -29.83
C GLY A 270 20.81 -12.27 -28.57
N LYS A 271 20.27 -12.85 -27.50
CA LYS A 271 20.11 -12.15 -26.20
C LYS A 271 21.44 -11.99 -25.48
N SER A 272 21.71 -10.79 -24.95
CA SER A 272 22.87 -10.56 -24.05
C SER A 272 22.68 -11.32 -22.74
N THR A 273 23.78 -11.77 -22.12
CA THR A 273 23.77 -12.52 -20.85
C THR A 273 24.52 -11.77 -19.76
N ASP A 274 24.53 -12.31 -18.54
CA ASP A 274 25.30 -11.76 -17.40
C ASP A 274 24.96 -10.29 -17.08
N LEU A 275 23.69 -9.91 -17.27
CA LEU A 275 23.20 -8.57 -16.95
C LEU A 275 23.28 -8.32 -15.45
N SER A 276 23.92 -7.22 -15.06
CA SER A 276 23.95 -6.75 -13.68
C SER A 276 24.07 -5.23 -13.62
N LEU A 277 23.68 -4.67 -12.48
CA LEU A 277 23.79 -3.24 -12.21
C LEU A 277 24.82 -3.00 -11.10
N ASN A 278 25.58 -1.93 -11.23
CA ASN A 278 26.50 -1.48 -10.18
C ASN A 278 26.35 0.04 -9.98
N PHE A 279 25.54 0.40 -8.99
CA PHE A 279 25.34 1.78 -8.52
C PHE A 279 25.84 1.88 -7.08
N ALA A 280 27.09 2.32 -6.91
CA ALA A 280 27.73 2.34 -5.61
C ALA A 280 27.06 3.35 -4.66
N ASN A 281 26.84 2.94 -3.41
CA ASN A 281 26.42 3.80 -2.30
C ASN A 281 25.19 4.69 -2.59
N GLY A 282 24.21 4.15 -3.33
CA GLY A 282 23.00 4.89 -3.70
C GLY A 282 23.24 6.01 -4.71
N SER A 283 24.35 5.99 -5.45
CA SER A 283 24.60 6.88 -6.58
C SER A 283 23.52 6.70 -7.65
N LEU A 284 23.14 7.79 -8.32
CA LEU A 284 22.24 7.77 -9.48
C LEU A 284 23.00 7.58 -10.80
N THR A 285 24.34 7.59 -10.76
CA THR A 285 25.20 7.22 -11.87
C THR A 285 25.94 5.93 -11.52
N GLY A 286 25.84 4.95 -12.39
CA GLY A 286 26.40 3.62 -12.20
C GLY A 286 26.69 2.93 -13.52
N LYS A 287 26.85 1.61 -13.47
CA LYS A 287 27.15 0.79 -14.64
C LYS A 287 26.08 -0.26 -14.86
N VAL A 288 25.70 -0.45 -16.12
CA VAL A 288 25.09 -1.70 -16.59
C VAL A 288 26.21 -2.56 -17.14
N ASN A 289 26.37 -3.75 -16.58
CA ASN A 289 27.32 -4.75 -17.07
C ASN A 289 26.55 -5.86 -17.77
N PHE A 290 27.07 -6.33 -18.89
CA PHE A 290 26.49 -7.46 -19.64
C PHE A 290 27.55 -8.10 -20.52
N LYS A 291 27.27 -9.31 -20.99
CA LYS A 291 28.03 -10.02 -22.00
C LYS A 291 27.31 -9.93 -23.35
N ALA A 292 27.99 -9.40 -24.35
CA ALA A 292 27.48 -9.32 -25.70
C ALA A 292 27.22 -10.73 -26.28
N PRO A 293 26.21 -10.91 -27.14
CA PRO A 293 25.86 -12.23 -27.68
C PRO A 293 27.02 -12.84 -28.48
N SER A 294 27.20 -14.16 -28.34
CA SER A 294 28.12 -14.94 -29.17
C SER A 294 27.41 -15.77 -30.23
N VAL A 295 26.08 -15.68 -30.30
CA VAL A 295 25.23 -16.32 -31.30
C VAL A 295 24.19 -15.33 -31.83
N THR A 296 23.65 -15.61 -33.01
CA THR A 296 22.53 -14.87 -33.59
C THR A 296 21.21 -15.28 -32.92
N HIS A 297 20.13 -14.54 -33.20
CA HIS A 297 18.76 -14.88 -32.78
C HIS A 297 18.36 -16.31 -33.17
N ALA A 298 18.76 -16.78 -34.36
CA ALA A 298 18.50 -18.16 -34.81
C ALA A 298 19.49 -19.21 -34.26
N GLY A 299 20.45 -18.82 -33.42
CA GLY A 299 21.38 -19.74 -32.75
C GLY A 299 22.69 -20.03 -33.50
N SER A 300 22.91 -19.42 -34.67
CA SER A 300 24.19 -19.55 -35.41
C SER A 300 25.30 -18.79 -34.68
N ALA A 301 26.57 -19.24 -34.83
CA ALA A 301 27.71 -18.53 -34.24
C ALA A 301 27.81 -17.09 -34.77
N LEU A 302 28.03 -16.13 -33.87
CA LEU A 302 28.17 -14.71 -34.19
C LEU A 302 29.62 -14.26 -33.93
N SER A 303 30.17 -13.48 -34.85
CA SER A 303 31.52 -12.91 -34.75
C SER A 303 31.54 -11.48 -35.30
N GLY A 304 32.61 -10.74 -35.02
CA GLY A 304 32.81 -9.38 -35.53
C GLY A 304 32.27 -8.27 -34.63
N ALA A 305 32.18 -7.08 -35.22
CA ALA A 305 31.79 -5.85 -34.53
C ALA A 305 30.26 -5.77 -34.32
N LEU A 306 29.87 -5.33 -33.15
CA LEU A 306 28.49 -5.12 -32.73
C LEU A 306 28.33 -3.69 -32.16
N THR A 307 27.11 -3.19 -32.18
CA THR A 307 26.71 -1.96 -31.48
C THR A 307 25.72 -2.34 -30.39
N TYR A 308 25.75 -1.69 -29.23
CA TYR A 308 24.75 -1.87 -28.19
C TYR A 308 24.04 -0.55 -27.91
N THR A 309 22.77 -0.62 -27.52
CA THR A 309 21.98 0.48 -26.98
C THR A 309 21.37 0.03 -25.65
N ILE A 310 21.46 0.89 -24.65
CA ILE A 310 20.83 0.69 -23.34
C ILE A 310 19.69 1.68 -23.20
N TYR A 311 18.55 1.17 -22.79
CA TYR A 311 17.35 1.93 -22.47
C TYR A 311 17.10 1.87 -20.97
N VAL A 312 16.66 3.00 -20.41
CA VAL A 312 16.15 3.11 -19.04
C VAL A 312 14.69 3.55 -19.17
N ASP A 313 13.77 2.76 -18.61
CA ASP A 313 12.32 2.97 -18.71
C ASP A 313 11.83 3.13 -20.16
N GLY A 314 12.40 2.34 -21.07
CA GLY A 314 12.11 2.38 -22.50
C GLY A 314 12.72 3.57 -23.27
N VAL A 315 13.38 4.52 -22.58
CA VAL A 315 14.05 5.67 -23.20
C VAL A 315 15.52 5.36 -23.41
N LYS A 316 16.05 5.67 -24.61
CA LYS A 316 17.47 5.46 -24.93
C LYS A 316 18.35 6.27 -23.97
N SER A 317 19.18 5.58 -23.18
CA SER A 317 20.08 6.16 -22.20
C SER A 317 21.50 6.32 -22.76
N THR A 318 22.09 5.23 -23.27
CA THR A 318 23.45 5.24 -23.84
C THR A 318 23.60 4.22 -24.96
N ASN A 319 24.68 4.31 -25.72
CA ASN A 319 25.04 3.35 -26.76
C ASN A 319 26.56 3.30 -26.94
N GLY A 320 27.07 2.22 -27.54
CA GLY A 320 28.49 2.06 -27.83
C GLY A 320 28.76 0.87 -28.73
N SER A 321 30.03 0.58 -28.98
CA SER A 321 30.47 -0.56 -29.80
C SER A 321 31.10 -1.65 -28.93
N THR A 322 30.99 -2.89 -29.39
CA THR A 322 31.58 -4.08 -28.76
C THR A 322 31.87 -5.15 -29.82
N THR A 323 32.34 -6.32 -29.40
CA THR A 323 32.50 -7.49 -30.26
C THR A 323 31.68 -8.66 -29.71
N ALA A 324 31.33 -9.61 -30.57
CA ALA A 324 30.59 -10.81 -30.16
C ALA A 324 31.26 -11.52 -28.96
N GLY A 325 30.47 -11.88 -27.95
CA GLY A 325 30.93 -12.58 -26.74
C GLY A 325 31.70 -11.74 -25.72
N ALA A 326 31.98 -10.46 -25.98
CA ALA A 326 32.76 -9.61 -25.07
C ALA A 326 31.92 -9.12 -23.87
N ASN A 327 32.57 -8.96 -22.71
CA ASN A 327 31.97 -8.27 -21.57
C ASN A 327 31.98 -6.76 -21.82
N VAL A 328 30.88 -6.10 -21.47
CA VAL A 328 30.68 -4.66 -21.62
C VAL A 328 30.31 -4.07 -20.27
N GLU A 329 30.94 -2.95 -19.93
CA GLU A 329 30.55 -2.08 -18.83
C GLU A 329 30.16 -0.71 -19.40
N ALA A 330 28.89 -0.35 -19.28
CA ALA A 330 28.38 0.91 -19.82
C ALA A 330 27.86 1.79 -18.70
N GLN A 331 28.36 3.03 -18.64
CA GLN A 331 27.87 4.01 -17.67
C GLN A 331 26.47 4.49 -18.04
N VAL A 332 25.61 4.56 -17.04
CA VAL A 332 24.24 5.07 -17.13
C VAL A 332 23.97 6.01 -15.96
N THR A 333 23.09 6.98 -16.19
CA THR A 333 22.56 7.86 -15.14
C THR A 333 21.04 7.78 -15.15
N THR A 334 20.45 7.64 -13.98
CA THR A 334 18.99 7.55 -13.77
C THR A 334 18.53 8.58 -12.75
N THR A 335 17.24 8.52 -12.39
CA THR A 335 16.71 9.18 -11.20
C THR A 335 16.69 8.21 -10.02
N GLN A 336 16.29 8.68 -8.83
CA GLN A 336 16.01 7.80 -7.70
C GLN A 336 14.67 7.10 -7.92
N GLY A 337 14.60 5.80 -7.63
CA GLY A 337 13.37 5.02 -7.70
C GLY A 337 13.54 3.70 -8.44
N ILE A 338 12.40 3.10 -8.79
CA ILE A 338 12.33 1.83 -9.50
C ILE A 338 12.47 2.09 -11.00
N HIS A 339 13.39 1.39 -11.64
CA HIS A 339 13.72 1.52 -13.05
C HIS A 339 13.80 0.16 -13.76
N ASP A 340 13.42 0.15 -15.03
CA ASP A 340 13.62 -0.98 -15.95
C ASP A 340 14.81 -0.69 -16.88
N PHE A 341 15.72 -1.65 -17.01
CA PHE A 341 16.89 -1.54 -17.89
C PHE A 341 16.78 -2.55 -19.03
N THR A 342 16.91 -2.09 -20.27
CA THR A 342 16.92 -2.95 -21.46
C THR A 342 18.22 -2.75 -22.24
N VAL A 343 18.92 -3.83 -22.55
CA VAL A 343 20.07 -3.86 -23.44
C VAL A 343 19.65 -4.49 -24.77
N VAL A 344 19.92 -3.80 -25.87
CA VAL A 344 19.73 -4.28 -27.24
C VAL A 344 21.06 -4.22 -27.97
N VAL A 345 21.49 -5.34 -28.54
CA VAL A 345 22.71 -5.41 -29.36
C VAL A 345 22.33 -5.59 -30.82
N SER A 346 22.99 -4.86 -31.70
CA SER A 346 22.71 -4.83 -33.14
C SER A 346 23.96 -5.08 -33.98
N ASN A 347 23.72 -5.57 -35.20
CA ASN A 347 24.72 -5.73 -36.27
C ASN A 347 24.14 -5.20 -37.60
N THR A 348 24.73 -5.55 -38.73
CA THR A 348 24.26 -5.16 -40.07
C THR A 348 22.89 -5.72 -40.43
N GLU A 349 22.45 -6.83 -39.82
CA GLU A 349 21.10 -7.38 -40.02
C GLU A 349 20.04 -6.59 -39.25
N GLY A 350 20.43 -5.90 -38.18
CA GLY A 350 19.57 -5.02 -37.38
C GLY A 350 19.69 -5.29 -35.88
N ASP A 351 18.68 -4.82 -35.15
CA ASP A 351 18.56 -5.03 -33.70
C ASP A 351 18.27 -6.49 -33.36
N GLY A 352 18.97 -7.00 -32.35
CA GLY A 352 18.81 -8.34 -31.80
C GLY A 352 17.82 -8.44 -30.65
N ASP A 353 17.88 -9.55 -29.92
CA ASP A 353 17.01 -9.81 -28.77
C ASP A 353 17.26 -8.81 -27.61
N LYS A 354 16.17 -8.42 -26.95
CA LYS A 354 16.20 -7.61 -25.73
C LYS A 354 16.69 -8.45 -24.55
N ALA A 355 17.62 -7.90 -23.77
CA ALA A 355 17.97 -8.40 -22.44
C ALA A 355 17.55 -7.37 -21.37
N GLU A 356 16.86 -7.81 -20.33
CA GLU A 356 16.13 -6.91 -19.42
C GLU A 356 16.43 -7.22 -17.95
N LEU A 357 16.55 -6.16 -17.15
CA LEU A 357 16.46 -6.17 -15.69
C LEU A 357 15.30 -5.26 -15.29
N LEU A 358 14.21 -5.87 -14.83
CA LEU A 358 12.98 -5.16 -14.49
C LEU A 358 12.93 -4.83 -13.00
N LYS A 359 12.29 -3.72 -12.65
CA LYS A 359 11.97 -3.27 -11.29
C LYS A 359 13.18 -3.14 -10.36
N GLN A 360 14.26 -2.54 -10.86
CA GLN A 360 15.50 -2.34 -10.11
C GLN A 360 15.44 -1.01 -9.36
N TYR A 361 15.65 -1.02 -8.04
CA TYR A 361 15.68 0.21 -7.25
C TYR A 361 17.07 0.87 -7.32
N ILE A 362 17.12 2.12 -7.79
CA ILE A 362 18.34 2.94 -7.87
C ILE A 362 18.23 4.13 -6.93
N GLY A 363 19.31 4.43 -6.21
CA GLY A 363 19.39 5.58 -5.31
C GLY A 363 19.50 5.20 -3.83
N LYS A 364 19.37 6.21 -2.96
CA LYS A 364 19.23 6.00 -1.51
C LYS A 364 17.85 5.43 -1.23
N ASP A 365 17.79 4.31 -0.53
CA ASP A 365 16.54 3.65 -0.19
C ASP A 365 16.02 4.15 1.17
N THR A 366 14.71 3.99 1.36
CA THR A 366 14.04 4.26 2.63
C THR A 366 14.41 3.17 3.63
N PRO A 367 14.93 3.50 4.82
CA PRO A 367 15.20 2.49 5.84
C PRO A 367 13.94 1.73 6.20
N LYS A 368 14.05 0.41 6.40
CA LYS A 368 12.95 -0.39 6.96
C LYS A 368 12.55 0.14 8.33
N ALA A 369 11.36 -0.26 8.77
CA ALA A 369 10.88 -0.01 10.12
C ALA A 369 11.90 -0.53 11.17
N VAL A 370 12.03 0.20 12.28
CA VAL A 370 12.77 -0.31 13.45
C VAL A 370 12.07 -1.55 14.00
N SER A 371 12.78 -2.40 14.74
CA SER A 371 12.18 -3.56 15.40
C SER A 371 12.36 -3.52 16.91
N ASN A 372 11.66 -4.40 17.63
CA ASN A 372 11.78 -4.54 19.09
C ASN A 372 11.59 -3.23 19.87
N VAL A 373 10.63 -2.39 19.43
CA VAL A 373 10.31 -1.13 20.11
C VAL A 373 9.69 -1.43 21.48
N LYS A 374 10.36 -1.03 22.56
CA LYS A 374 9.97 -1.35 23.93
C LYS A 374 10.15 -0.16 24.84
N LEU A 375 9.14 0.09 25.67
CA LEU A 375 9.11 1.14 26.66
C LEU A 375 9.05 0.53 28.07
N VAL A 376 9.99 0.91 28.92
CA VAL A 376 10.03 0.49 30.33
C VAL A 376 10.19 1.70 31.25
N ARG A 377 9.65 1.60 32.47
CA ARG A 377 9.94 2.56 33.54
C ARG A 377 11.33 2.25 34.09
N ALA A 378 12.16 3.28 34.25
CA ALA A 378 13.50 3.15 34.83
C ALA A 378 13.42 2.87 36.34
N ASP A 379 14.51 2.35 36.91
CA ASP A 379 14.59 1.98 38.34
C ASP A 379 14.39 3.17 39.29
N ASN A 380 14.62 4.39 38.83
CA ASN A 380 14.36 5.61 39.60
C ASN A 380 12.86 5.97 39.70
N ASN A 381 11.98 5.18 39.07
CA ASN A 381 10.53 5.34 38.99
C ASN A 381 10.00 6.61 38.32
N THR A 382 10.86 7.55 37.91
CA THR A 382 10.47 8.81 37.28
C THR A 382 10.76 8.85 35.78
N ASP A 383 11.82 8.17 35.35
CA ASP A 383 12.23 8.16 33.95
C ASP A 383 11.68 6.94 33.21
N PHE A 384 11.65 7.06 31.89
CA PHE A 384 11.28 6.01 30.97
C PHE A 384 12.40 5.78 29.99
N VAL A 385 12.63 4.51 29.65
CA VAL A 385 13.64 4.07 28.69
C VAL A 385 12.92 3.44 27.50
N LEU A 386 13.10 4.04 26.33
CA LEU A 386 12.61 3.55 25.04
C LEU A 386 13.78 2.91 24.29
N THR A 387 13.61 1.66 23.88
CA THR A 387 14.62 0.90 23.12
C THR A 387 14.03 0.41 21.80
N TRP A 388 14.86 0.32 20.78
CA TRP A 388 14.56 -0.32 19.50
C TRP A 388 15.85 -0.82 18.83
N ASP A 389 15.70 -1.71 17.86
CA ASP A 389 16.77 -2.18 16.99
C ASP A 389 16.75 -1.40 15.67
N ASN A 390 17.93 -0.95 15.26
CA ASN A 390 18.12 -0.16 14.04
C ASN A 390 17.88 -1.00 12.78
N PRO A 391 17.28 -0.45 11.71
CA PRO A 391 17.15 -1.15 10.45
C PRO A 391 18.52 -1.34 9.79
N THR A 392 18.74 -2.52 9.23
CA THR A 392 19.96 -2.87 8.48
C THR A 392 19.76 -2.84 6.96
N GLU A 393 18.53 -2.63 6.51
CA GLU A 393 18.13 -2.76 5.11
C GLU A 393 17.15 -1.65 4.70
N GLY A 394 17.10 -1.38 3.40
CA GLY A 394 16.07 -0.54 2.78
C GLY A 394 14.82 -1.32 2.40
N VAL A 395 13.69 -0.62 2.26
CA VAL A 395 12.37 -1.20 1.92
C VAL A 395 12.40 -1.94 0.57
N HIS A 396 13.18 -1.46 -0.39
CA HIS A 396 13.30 -2.03 -1.73
C HIS A 396 14.56 -2.89 -1.90
N GLY A 397 15.28 -3.19 -0.81
CA GLY A 397 16.57 -3.87 -0.84
C GLY A 397 17.72 -3.01 -1.39
N GLY A 398 17.51 -1.70 -1.51
CA GLY A 398 18.50 -0.74 -1.98
C GLY A 398 19.47 -0.28 -0.88
N TYR A 399 20.30 0.70 -1.23
CA TYR A 399 21.35 1.20 -0.33
C TYR A 399 20.78 2.13 0.75
N VAL A 400 21.03 1.80 2.02
CA VAL A 400 20.79 2.66 3.18
C VAL A 400 22.13 2.90 3.87
N ASN A 401 22.50 4.17 4.11
CA ASN A 401 23.66 4.49 4.92
C ASN A 401 23.26 4.55 6.41
N PRO A 402 23.68 3.59 7.26
CA PRO A 402 23.24 3.57 8.66
C PRO A 402 23.66 4.81 9.46
N ALA A 403 24.76 5.47 9.07
CA ALA A 403 25.23 6.68 9.73
C ALA A 403 24.37 7.92 9.45
N GLU A 404 23.53 7.87 8.40
CA GLU A 404 22.59 8.95 8.06
C GLU A 404 21.18 8.72 8.63
N VAL A 405 20.89 7.52 9.15
CA VAL A 405 19.57 7.19 9.72
C VAL A 405 19.39 7.89 11.06
N LYS A 406 18.32 8.66 11.16
CA LYS A 406 17.86 9.37 12.34
C LYS A 406 16.53 8.78 12.80
N TYR A 407 16.16 9.02 14.05
CA TYR A 407 14.93 8.50 14.63
C TYR A 407 14.07 9.63 15.18
N LYS A 408 12.87 9.75 14.61
CA LYS A 408 11.81 10.58 15.15
C LYS A 408 11.04 9.78 16.20
N VAL A 409 10.89 10.37 17.39
CA VAL A 409 10.17 9.79 18.51
C VAL A 409 8.95 10.66 18.80
N VAL A 410 7.76 10.07 18.72
CA VAL A 410 6.48 10.75 18.97
C VAL A 410 5.77 10.07 20.13
N GLN A 411 5.37 10.84 21.13
CA GLN A 411 4.53 10.39 22.23
C GLN A 411 3.07 10.37 21.81
N MET A 412 2.42 9.24 22.02
CA MET A 412 1.00 9.00 21.74
C MET A 412 0.23 8.84 23.07
N PRO A 413 -1.09 9.16 23.11
CA PRO A 413 -1.97 9.50 22.00
C PRO A 413 -1.94 10.98 21.56
N ALA A 414 -1.32 11.88 22.33
CA ALA A 414 -1.29 13.31 22.03
C ALA A 414 -0.50 13.70 20.76
N ALA A 415 0.14 12.73 20.08
CA ALA A 415 0.97 12.94 18.88
C ALA A 415 2.05 14.01 19.05
N THR A 416 2.65 14.09 20.25
CA THR A 416 3.67 15.09 20.58
C THR A 416 5.05 14.61 20.13
N GLU A 417 5.67 15.34 19.20
CA GLU A 417 7.05 15.06 18.79
C GLU A 417 8.01 15.40 19.93
N ILE A 418 8.74 14.38 20.41
CA ILE A 418 9.70 14.54 21.51
C ILE A 418 11.07 14.93 20.95
N THR A 419 11.49 14.28 19.86
CA THR A 419 12.77 14.54 19.21
C THR A 419 12.78 13.94 17.80
N LYS A 420 13.69 14.44 16.97
CA LYS A 420 14.01 13.91 15.62
C LYS A 420 15.39 13.26 15.55
N THR A 421 16.14 13.24 16.65
CA THR A 421 17.54 12.79 16.68
C THR A 421 17.79 11.82 17.83
N ALA A 422 16.82 10.97 18.16
CA ALA A 422 16.99 9.99 19.22
C ALA A 422 18.00 8.89 18.84
N THR A 423 18.63 8.29 19.83
CA THR A 423 19.43 7.06 19.71
C THR A 423 18.90 6.04 20.70
N SER A 424 18.86 4.76 20.33
CA SER A 424 18.48 3.67 21.22
C SER A 424 19.67 3.27 22.12
N PRO A 425 19.51 3.12 23.46
CA PRO A 425 18.32 3.46 24.26
C PRO A 425 18.13 4.97 24.40
N TYR A 426 16.87 5.43 24.36
CA TYR A 426 16.49 6.83 24.59
C TYR A 426 15.79 6.98 25.95
N THR A 427 16.33 7.82 26.82
CA THR A 427 15.76 8.09 28.14
C THR A 427 15.12 9.46 28.18
N PHE A 428 13.93 9.55 28.78
CA PHE A 428 13.22 10.81 28.98
C PHE A 428 12.40 10.76 30.27
N THR A 429 12.14 11.93 30.84
CA THR A 429 11.30 12.11 32.01
C THR A 429 9.91 12.56 31.58
N VAL A 430 8.85 11.92 32.08
CA VAL A 430 7.47 12.39 31.84
C VAL A 430 7.04 13.32 32.96
N ASN A 431 6.88 14.60 32.63
CA ASN A 431 6.35 15.61 33.54
C ASN A 431 4.85 15.81 33.29
N GLN A 432 4.03 14.90 33.81
CA GLN A 432 2.58 14.94 33.64
C GLN A 432 1.86 14.78 34.99
N ASP A 433 0.92 15.68 35.27
CA ASP A 433 0.14 15.65 36.51
C ASP A 433 -0.95 14.59 36.52
N LYS A 434 -1.52 14.27 35.35
CA LYS A 434 -2.61 13.31 35.22
C LYS A 434 -2.09 11.92 34.80
N PRO A 435 -2.63 10.83 35.38
CA PRO A 435 -2.45 9.48 34.85
C PRO A 435 -2.88 9.38 33.38
N GLU A 436 -2.04 8.83 32.51
CA GLU A 436 -2.37 8.53 31.11
C GLU A 436 -1.64 7.26 30.63
N LYS A 437 -2.25 6.47 29.76
CA LYS A 437 -1.52 5.42 29.02
C LYS A 437 -0.83 6.02 27.80
N CYS A 438 0.49 6.03 27.82
CA CYS A 438 1.29 6.46 26.68
C CYS A 438 2.03 5.29 26.03
N PHE A 439 2.32 5.47 24.75
CA PHE A 439 3.25 4.69 23.96
C PHE A 439 4.01 5.63 23.03
N PHE A 440 5.07 5.13 22.40
CA PHE A 440 5.91 5.93 21.54
C PHE A 440 6.02 5.29 20.17
N ASP A 441 5.83 6.10 19.14
CA ASP A 441 6.15 5.74 17.77
C ASP A 441 7.60 6.15 17.49
N VAL A 442 8.37 5.21 16.97
CA VAL A 442 9.73 5.42 16.50
C VAL A 442 9.74 5.28 14.98
N THR A 443 10.14 6.35 14.30
CA THR A 443 10.20 6.40 12.83
C THR A 443 11.65 6.61 12.38
N PRO A 444 12.28 5.63 11.70
CA PRO A 444 13.58 5.82 11.08
C PRO A 444 13.44 6.70 9.83
N TYR A 445 14.36 7.63 9.61
CA TYR A 445 14.36 8.48 8.41
C TYR A 445 15.77 8.98 8.09
N VAL A 446 15.99 9.39 6.84
CA VAL A 446 17.27 10.00 6.40
C VAL A 446 17.08 11.50 6.13
N ASP A 447 16.05 11.83 5.36
CA ASP A 447 15.60 13.17 4.99
C ASP A 447 14.06 13.20 4.83
N ASP A 448 13.50 14.36 4.45
CA ASP A 448 12.04 14.58 4.35
C ASP A 448 11.35 13.69 3.32
N ASN A 449 12.08 13.14 2.35
CA ASN A 449 11.53 12.25 1.31
C ASN A 449 11.81 10.76 1.58
N THR A 450 12.66 10.47 2.57
CA THR A 450 13.18 9.12 2.86
C THR A 450 12.82 8.74 4.29
N VAL A 451 11.52 8.53 4.52
CA VAL A 451 10.93 8.29 5.85
C VAL A 451 10.35 6.88 5.91
N GLY A 452 10.85 6.07 6.85
CA GLY A 452 10.38 4.71 7.10
C GLY A 452 9.02 4.67 7.81
N MET A 453 8.52 3.46 8.05
CA MET A 453 7.26 3.28 8.77
C MET A 453 7.47 3.47 10.29
N PRO A 454 6.55 4.15 10.99
CA PRO A 454 6.56 4.22 12.44
C PRO A 454 6.28 2.84 13.06
N MET A 455 6.96 2.53 14.16
CA MET A 455 6.66 1.37 14.99
C MET A 455 6.42 1.79 16.43
N SER A 456 5.32 1.28 17.00
CA SER A 456 4.87 1.63 18.35
C SER A 456 5.51 0.75 19.42
N SER A 457 5.84 1.34 20.56
CA SER A 457 6.16 0.59 21.79
C SER A 457 4.91 -0.05 22.41
N ASN A 458 5.12 -0.89 23.43
CA ASN A 458 4.06 -1.21 24.39
C ASN A 458 3.53 0.07 25.09
N LYS A 459 2.28 0.00 25.57
CA LYS A 459 1.65 1.07 26.37
C LYS A 459 2.05 0.92 27.84
N ILE A 460 2.37 2.02 28.50
CA ILE A 460 2.59 2.09 29.95
C ILE A 460 1.86 3.30 30.53
N MET A 461 1.42 3.21 31.78
CA MET A 461 0.91 4.37 32.50
C MET A 461 2.04 5.35 32.82
N VAL A 462 1.81 6.63 32.55
CA VAL A 462 2.70 7.77 32.84
C VAL A 462 1.96 8.84 33.64
N GLY A 463 2.70 9.78 34.22
CA GLY A 463 2.19 10.82 35.11
C GLY A 463 2.12 10.41 36.59
N LYS A 464 1.46 11.23 37.42
CA LYS A 464 1.29 10.96 38.86
C LYS A 464 0.28 9.83 39.10
N PRO A 465 0.52 8.92 40.06
CA PRO A 465 -0.43 7.87 40.42
C PRO A 465 -1.75 8.40 40.97
N PHE A 466 -2.81 7.61 40.83
CA PHE A 466 -4.07 7.89 41.53
C PHE A 466 -3.84 7.84 43.03
N THR A 467 -4.55 8.69 43.78
CA THR A 467 -4.49 8.73 45.25
C THR A 467 -5.71 8.04 45.84
N VAL A 468 -5.61 7.66 47.12
CA VAL A 468 -6.74 7.10 47.88
C VAL A 468 -7.46 8.26 48.60
N PRO A 469 -8.81 8.38 48.52
CA PRO A 469 -9.73 7.42 47.92
C PRO A 469 -9.70 7.41 46.38
N TYR A 470 -9.75 6.20 45.81
CA TYR A 470 -9.90 5.96 44.37
C TYR A 470 -11.30 5.42 44.10
N THR A 471 -11.95 5.91 43.05
CA THR A 471 -13.29 5.49 42.62
C THR A 471 -13.33 5.36 41.11
N GLU A 472 -13.94 4.29 40.62
CA GLU A 472 -14.23 4.05 39.20
C GLU A 472 -15.66 3.54 39.04
N GLU A 473 -16.45 4.24 38.24
CA GLU A 473 -17.86 3.96 37.93
C GLU A 473 -18.05 3.65 36.43
N PHE A 474 -16.96 3.59 35.66
CA PHE A 474 -16.91 3.28 34.23
C PHE A 474 -17.86 4.11 33.34
N ASN A 475 -18.26 5.31 33.79
CA ASN A 475 -19.14 6.22 33.06
C ASN A 475 -18.60 6.65 31.67
N SER A 476 -17.30 6.46 31.42
CA SER A 476 -16.61 6.72 30.15
C SER A 476 -15.65 5.58 29.79
N ASN A 477 -15.61 5.23 28.50
CA ASN A 477 -14.60 4.32 27.96
C ASN A 477 -13.16 4.82 28.21
N ASP A 478 -12.94 6.14 28.29
CA ASP A 478 -11.61 6.71 28.56
C ASP A 478 -11.03 6.20 29.89
N ASN A 479 -11.89 5.95 30.88
CA ASN A 479 -11.48 5.40 32.16
C ASN A 479 -11.06 3.93 32.02
N PHE A 480 -11.85 3.13 31.28
CA PHE A 480 -11.50 1.74 30.97
C PHE A 480 -10.17 1.64 30.21
N LEU A 481 -9.88 2.58 29.30
CA LEU A 481 -8.61 2.59 28.55
C LEU A 481 -7.37 2.77 29.45
N LEU A 482 -7.53 3.22 30.70
CA LEU A 482 -6.45 3.26 31.70
C LEU A 482 -6.17 1.90 32.37
N TYR A 483 -7.11 0.95 32.30
CA TYR A 483 -6.97 -0.41 32.82
C TYR A 483 -6.15 -1.28 31.87
N THR A 484 -5.32 -2.16 32.41
CA THR A 484 -4.53 -3.12 31.62
C THR A 484 -5.18 -4.48 31.65
N THR A 485 -5.30 -5.13 30.50
CA THR A 485 -5.82 -6.49 30.39
C THR A 485 -4.69 -7.45 30.05
N GLU A 486 -4.78 -8.68 30.55
CA GLU A 486 -3.87 -9.77 30.20
C GLU A 486 -4.69 -11.02 29.89
N HIS A 487 -4.53 -11.51 28.67
CA HIS A 487 -5.22 -12.69 28.15
C HIS A 487 -4.30 -13.91 28.28
N ILE A 488 -4.69 -14.89 29.10
CA ILE A 488 -3.89 -16.10 29.37
C ILE A 488 -4.58 -17.36 28.81
N GLY A 489 -5.91 -17.34 28.65
CA GLY A 489 -6.65 -18.48 28.09
C GLY A 489 -6.45 -18.67 26.59
N ASP A 490 -6.76 -19.87 26.09
CA ASP A 490 -6.78 -20.17 24.64
C ASP A 490 -8.13 -19.80 23.97
N GLY A 491 -9.03 -19.17 24.73
CA GLY A 491 -10.38 -18.79 24.29
C GLY A 491 -10.47 -17.40 23.64
N ASN A 492 -11.67 -16.97 23.28
CA ASN A 492 -11.93 -15.63 22.73
C ASN A 492 -12.60 -14.69 23.75
N ALA A 493 -12.42 -14.95 25.04
CA ALA A 493 -12.95 -14.10 26.10
C ALA A 493 -12.02 -12.90 26.30
N TYR A 494 -12.56 -11.69 26.20
CA TYR A 494 -11.80 -10.46 26.44
C TYR A 494 -12.60 -9.55 27.37
N TRP A 495 -11.87 -8.85 28.24
CA TRP A 495 -12.42 -7.73 28.98
C TRP A 495 -12.73 -6.58 28.01
N ASP A 496 -13.94 -6.06 28.09
CA ASP A 496 -14.40 -4.94 27.27
C ASP A 496 -15.29 -3.99 28.09
N TRP A 497 -15.43 -2.76 27.61
CA TRP A 497 -16.35 -1.77 28.17
C TRP A 497 -17.71 -1.87 27.47
N ASP A 498 -18.76 -2.14 28.23
CA ASP A 498 -20.10 -2.26 27.69
C ASP A 498 -20.67 -0.87 27.32
N TYR A 499 -20.81 -0.59 26.03
CA TYR A 499 -21.30 0.71 25.55
C TYR A 499 -22.75 1.04 25.93
N GLU A 500 -23.57 0.01 26.20
CA GLU A 500 -24.99 0.19 26.55
C GLU A 500 -25.14 0.48 28.05
N TYR A 501 -24.48 -0.33 28.88
CA TYR A 501 -24.64 -0.27 30.33
C TYR A 501 -23.53 0.47 31.07
N LYS A 502 -22.39 0.73 30.40
CA LYS A 502 -21.20 1.42 30.92
C LYS A 502 -20.52 0.68 32.08
N TRP A 503 -20.49 -0.65 32.02
CA TRP A 503 -19.77 -1.52 32.97
C TRP A 503 -18.61 -2.20 32.27
N ILE A 504 -17.62 -2.69 33.03
CA ILE A 504 -16.65 -3.61 32.44
C ILE A 504 -17.24 -5.02 32.45
N LYS A 505 -17.05 -5.75 31.36
CA LYS A 505 -17.55 -7.11 31.20
C LYS A 505 -16.49 -8.03 30.62
N ILE A 506 -16.64 -9.31 30.90
CA ILE A 506 -16.01 -10.38 30.12
C ILE A 506 -17.08 -11.39 29.73
N TYR A 507 -17.06 -11.79 28.46
CA TYR A 507 -18.04 -12.70 27.88
C TYR A 507 -17.37 -13.89 27.20
N SER A 508 -17.96 -15.07 27.41
CA SER A 508 -17.70 -16.26 26.60
C SER A 508 -18.73 -17.33 26.94
N SER A 509 -19.28 -17.96 25.91
CA SER A 509 -20.15 -19.14 25.97
C SER A 509 -19.59 -20.34 25.19
N THR A 510 -18.35 -20.23 24.70
CA THR A 510 -17.73 -21.23 23.82
C THR A 510 -16.35 -21.66 24.28
N ALA A 511 -15.77 -20.98 25.28
CA ALA A 511 -14.47 -21.29 25.83
C ALA A 511 -14.36 -20.87 27.30
N ALA A 512 -13.51 -21.58 28.05
CA ALA A 512 -13.13 -21.18 29.40
C ALA A 512 -12.52 -19.76 29.39
N LYS A 513 -12.70 -19.05 30.51
CA LYS A 513 -12.15 -17.72 30.76
C LYS A 513 -10.93 -17.87 31.68
N ASN A 514 -9.85 -17.14 31.40
CA ASN A 514 -8.64 -17.12 32.22
C ASN A 514 -7.93 -15.79 31.98
N ASP A 515 -8.59 -14.71 32.38
CA ASP A 515 -8.30 -13.37 31.91
C ASP A 515 -8.29 -12.36 33.04
N TRP A 516 -7.25 -11.53 33.06
CA TRP A 516 -7.06 -10.51 34.07
C TRP A 516 -7.37 -9.12 33.52
N ILE A 517 -7.94 -8.29 34.39
CA ILE A 517 -7.95 -6.85 34.25
C ILE A 517 -7.37 -6.20 35.50
N PHE A 518 -6.50 -5.21 35.32
CA PHE A 518 -5.79 -4.51 36.37
C PHE A 518 -6.18 -3.04 36.38
N THR A 519 -6.44 -2.50 37.58
CA THR A 519 -6.63 -1.05 37.78
C THR A 519 -5.44 -0.25 37.23
N PRO A 520 -5.59 1.06 36.98
CA PRO A 520 -4.43 1.93 36.82
C PRO A 520 -3.56 1.95 38.09
N PHE A 521 -2.42 2.64 38.04
CA PHE A 521 -1.50 2.73 39.18
C PHE A 521 -2.10 3.51 40.36
N ILE A 522 -2.15 2.91 41.55
CA ILE A 522 -2.70 3.58 42.74
C ILE A 522 -1.60 3.69 43.80
N ALA A 523 -1.36 4.91 44.29
CA ALA A 523 -0.40 5.17 45.35
C ALA A 523 -0.95 4.69 46.69
N THR A 524 -0.15 3.90 47.40
CA THR A 524 -0.42 3.44 48.75
C THR A 524 0.81 3.58 49.64
N GLU A 525 0.58 3.64 50.94
CA GLU A 525 1.60 3.73 51.96
C GLU A 525 1.72 2.39 52.68
N LYS A 526 2.93 2.02 53.07
CA LYS A 526 3.21 0.79 53.80
C LYS A 526 2.47 0.77 55.14
N ASP A 527 1.98 -0.40 55.54
CA ASP A 527 1.35 -0.67 56.84
C ASP A 527 0.02 0.08 57.07
N MET A 528 -0.52 0.71 56.01
CA MET A 528 -1.86 1.30 56.00
C MET A 528 -2.91 0.26 55.66
N GLU A 529 -4.06 0.33 56.34
CA GLU A 529 -5.22 -0.51 56.08
C GLU A 529 -6.16 0.17 55.07
N TYR A 530 -6.51 -0.58 54.04
CA TYR A 530 -7.40 -0.16 52.98
C TYR A 530 -8.65 -1.03 52.92
N LYS A 531 -9.77 -0.44 52.47
CA LYS A 531 -11.01 -1.13 52.13
C LYS A 531 -11.24 -1.04 50.63
N LEU A 532 -11.32 -2.18 49.96
CA LEU A 532 -11.80 -2.30 48.58
C LEU A 532 -13.28 -2.67 48.60
N THR A 533 -14.09 -1.99 47.80
CA THR A 533 -15.48 -2.32 47.50
C THR A 533 -15.69 -2.30 45.99
N PHE A 534 -16.53 -3.19 45.45
CA PHE A 534 -16.96 -3.19 44.06
C PHE A 534 -18.25 -3.98 43.93
N ASP A 535 -19.00 -3.76 42.85
CA ASP A 535 -20.19 -4.52 42.54
C ASP A 535 -19.88 -5.56 41.47
N VAL A 536 -20.42 -6.77 41.63
CA VAL A 536 -20.31 -7.86 40.65
C VAL A 536 -21.70 -8.38 40.28
N LYS A 537 -21.89 -8.66 38.99
CA LYS A 537 -23.09 -9.28 38.43
C LYS A 537 -22.67 -10.36 37.43
N THR A 538 -23.40 -11.46 37.35
CA THR A 538 -23.13 -12.54 36.40
C THR A 538 -24.39 -12.94 35.64
N ILE A 539 -24.22 -13.42 34.41
CA ILE A 539 -25.25 -14.18 33.70
C ILE A 539 -24.69 -15.59 33.55
N GLY A 540 -25.30 -16.53 34.27
CA GLY A 540 -24.73 -17.86 34.49
C GLY A 540 -23.76 -17.91 35.66
N LYS A 541 -23.16 -19.09 35.87
CA LYS A 541 -22.18 -19.37 36.92
C LYS A 541 -20.79 -18.95 36.45
N GLU A 542 -20.26 -17.90 37.07
CA GLU A 542 -18.90 -17.41 36.78
C GLU A 542 -18.04 -17.53 38.03
N LYS A 543 -16.73 -17.72 37.85
CA LYS A 543 -15.74 -17.72 38.91
C LYS A 543 -14.79 -16.54 38.74
N PHE A 544 -14.46 -15.89 39.86
CA PHE A 544 -13.46 -14.85 39.87
C PHE A 544 -12.66 -14.84 41.17
N GLU A 545 -11.47 -14.26 41.10
CA GLU A 545 -10.65 -13.90 42.26
C GLU A 545 -10.17 -12.45 42.13
N VAL A 546 -9.76 -11.87 43.26
CA VAL A 546 -9.18 -10.53 43.30
C VAL A 546 -7.88 -10.56 44.07
N LYS A 547 -6.85 -9.94 43.51
CA LYS A 547 -5.52 -9.83 44.11
C LYS A 547 -4.97 -8.42 43.94
N TYR A 548 -3.94 -8.06 44.68
CA TYR A 548 -3.10 -6.91 44.34
C TYR A 548 -1.66 -7.31 44.07
N GLY A 549 -0.97 -6.46 43.31
CA GLY A 549 0.41 -6.64 42.89
C GLY A 549 1.12 -5.32 42.63
N TYR A 550 2.40 -5.41 42.27
CA TYR A 550 3.28 -4.25 42.02
C TYR A 550 3.55 -3.99 40.52
N ALA A 551 2.95 -4.79 39.64
CA ALA A 551 2.88 -4.55 38.20
C ALA A 551 1.52 -5.05 37.68
N PRO A 552 1.00 -4.50 36.57
CA PRO A 552 -0.28 -4.92 35.98
C PRO A 552 -0.10 -6.19 35.14
N ALA A 553 0.32 -7.28 35.80
CA ALA A 553 0.51 -8.60 35.21
C ALA A 553 0.19 -9.67 36.26
N SER A 554 -0.43 -10.78 35.85
CA SER A 554 -0.85 -11.89 36.72
C SER A 554 0.29 -12.44 37.56
N ALA A 555 1.49 -12.58 36.99
CA ALA A 555 2.70 -13.01 37.71
C ALA A 555 3.10 -12.08 38.88
N SER A 556 2.64 -10.83 38.87
CA SER A 556 2.86 -9.85 39.94
C SER A 556 1.73 -9.79 40.97
N MET A 557 0.60 -10.46 40.71
CA MET A 557 -0.57 -10.49 41.60
C MET A 557 -0.41 -11.55 42.70
N THR A 558 0.42 -11.26 43.69
CA THR A 558 0.80 -12.22 44.74
C THR A 558 -0.05 -12.12 46.01
N GLU A 559 -0.81 -11.04 46.19
CA GLU A 559 -1.51 -10.74 47.43
C GLU A 559 -3.02 -10.92 47.27
N GLN A 560 -3.58 -11.96 47.89
CA GLN A 560 -4.99 -12.31 47.74
C GLN A 560 -5.91 -11.34 48.52
N LEU A 561 -6.92 -10.83 47.83
CA LEU A 561 -7.95 -9.94 48.38
C LEU A 561 -9.30 -10.66 48.51
N ILE A 562 -9.74 -11.29 47.42
CA ILE A 562 -10.93 -12.15 47.37
C ILE A 562 -10.45 -13.51 46.85
N ALA A 563 -10.74 -14.57 47.58
CA ALA A 563 -10.46 -15.93 47.14
C ALA A 563 -11.27 -16.27 45.88
N ASP A 564 -10.83 -17.27 45.14
CA ASP A 564 -11.56 -17.84 44.02
C ASP A 564 -13.01 -18.20 44.43
N THR A 565 -13.97 -17.44 43.89
CA THR A 565 -15.38 -17.44 44.31
C THR A 565 -16.29 -17.63 43.10
N GLU A 566 -17.21 -18.60 43.19
CA GLU A 566 -18.30 -18.76 42.23
C GLU A 566 -19.46 -17.79 42.55
N VAL A 567 -20.00 -17.13 41.52
CA VAL A 567 -21.17 -16.26 41.59
C VAL A 567 -22.15 -16.62 40.48
N ASN A 568 -23.43 -16.66 40.84
CA ASN A 568 -24.54 -16.83 39.91
C ASN A 568 -25.68 -15.89 40.35
N ASN A 569 -25.57 -14.62 39.95
CA ASN A 569 -26.54 -13.60 40.32
C ASN A 569 -26.68 -12.55 39.20
N ASP A 570 -27.86 -12.47 38.61
CA ASP A 570 -28.20 -11.55 37.53
C ASP A 570 -28.46 -10.11 38.03
N ASN A 571 -28.36 -9.87 39.34
CA ASN A 571 -28.36 -8.57 39.98
C ASN A 571 -26.99 -8.26 40.58
N PHE A 572 -26.63 -6.97 40.60
CA PHE A 572 -25.40 -6.53 41.25
C PHE A 572 -25.41 -6.86 42.73
N VAL A 573 -24.32 -7.46 43.18
CA VAL A 573 -24.02 -7.69 44.59
C VAL A 573 -22.71 -7.04 44.95
N ASN A 574 -22.74 -6.26 46.03
CA ASN A 574 -21.55 -5.62 46.55
C ASN A 574 -20.60 -6.66 47.16
N LYS A 575 -19.32 -6.52 46.86
CA LYS A 575 -18.21 -7.27 47.45
C LYS A 575 -17.27 -6.30 48.13
N GLU A 576 -16.71 -6.72 49.26
CA GLU A 576 -15.74 -5.93 50.00
C GLU A 576 -14.62 -6.79 50.59
N CYS A 577 -13.44 -6.20 50.73
CA CYS A 577 -12.35 -6.76 51.51
C CYS A 577 -11.52 -5.65 52.16
N LYS A 578 -10.86 -5.99 53.27
CA LYS A 578 -9.86 -5.13 53.91
C LYS A 578 -8.48 -5.75 53.75
N PHE A 579 -7.47 -4.93 53.53
CA PHE A 579 -6.09 -5.40 53.39
C PHE A 579 -5.08 -4.36 53.85
N VAL A 580 -3.87 -4.83 54.12
CA VAL A 580 -2.72 -4.00 54.48
C VAL A 580 -1.66 -4.13 53.39
N THR A 581 -1.12 -3.00 52.97
CA THR A 581 -0.06 -2.90 51.96
C THR A 581 1.31 -3.16 52.58
N LYS A 582 2.08 -4.07 51.98
CA LYS A 582 3.37 -4.52 52.52
C LYS A 582 4.55 -3.58 52.24
N LYS A 583 4.40 -2.64 51.31
CA LYS A 583 5.45 -1.72 50.85
C LYS A 583 4.84 -0.37 50.47
N ASN A 584 5.65 0.69 50.56
CA ASN A 584 5.30 1.97 49.97
C ASN A 584 5.31 1.86 48.45
N GLY A 585 4.41 2.58 47.79
CA GLY A 585 4.48 2.80 46.35
C GLY A 585 3.19 2.47 45.62
N ILE A 586 3.35 2.20 44.33
CA ILE A 586 2.26 1.92 43.40
C ILE A 586 1.81 0.46 43.55
N ILE A 587 0.50 0.27 43.66
CA ILE A 587 -0.14 -1.04 43.53
C ILE A 587 -1.11 -1.05 42.35
N TYR A 588 -1.46 -2.27 41.94
CA TYR A 588 -2.47 -2.60 40.95
C TYR A 588 -3.41 -3.63 41.57
N ILE A 589 -4.72 -3.43 41.47
CA ILE A 589 -5.73 -4.42 41.87
C ILE A 589 -6.11 -5.20 40.60
N GLY A 590 -5.88 -6.51 40.61
CA GLY A 590 -6.22 -7.42 39.54
C GLY A 590 -7.51 -8.17 39.83
N PHE A 591 -8.45 -8.10 38.90
CA PHE A 591 -9.64 -8.95 38.85
C PHE A 591 -9.41 -10.04 37.81
N HIS A 592 -9.55 -11.28 38.23
CA HIS A 592 -9.30 -12.44 37.39
C HIS A 592 -10.58 -13.24 37.24
N VAL A 593 -11.03 -13.46 36.02
CA VAL A 593 -12.14 -14.37 35.73
C VAL A 593 -11.55 -15.67 35.19
N ASN A 594 -11.75 -16.74 35.94
CA ASN A 594 -11.11 -18.05 35.78
C ASN A 594 -12.15 -19.18 35.62
N THR A 595 -13.29 -18.86 35.00
CA THR A 595 -14.40 -19.79 34.78
C THR A 595 -14.01 -20.88 33.79
N THR A 596 -13.93 -22.13 34.25
CA THR A 596 -13.60 -23.28 33.40
C THR A 596 -14.81 -23.93 32.73
N ASN A 597 -15.97 -23.93 33.39
CA ASN A 597 -17.22 -24.46 32.81
C ASN A 597 -17.95 -23.35 32.06
N TYR A 598 -17.67 -23.21 30.76
CA TYR A 598 -18.27 -22.15 29.94
C TYR A 598 -19.72 -22.44 29.51
N GLU A 599 -20.20 -23.68 29.64
CA GLU A 599 -21.56 -24.06 29.20
C GLU A 599 -22.64 -23.48 30.12
N ASP A 600 -22.32 -23.32 31.40
CA ASP A 600 -23.19 -22.71 32.42
C ASP A 600 -22.88 -21.22 32.64
N ALA A 601 -21.95 -20.64 31.87
CA ALA A 601 -21.41 -19.31 32.05
C ALA A 601 -21.71 -18.43 30.83
N MET A 602 -21.67 -17.12 30.99
CA MET A 602 -21.95 -16.21 29.88
C MET A 602 -21.22 -14.88 30.06
N ASN A 603 -21.68 -14.05 31.00
CA ASN A 603 -21.09 -12.75 31.29
C ASN A 603 -20.73 -12.63 32.77
N LEU A 604 -19.59 -12.00 33.06
CA LEU A 604 -19.32 -11.38 34.35
C LEU A 604 -19.14 -9.87 34.15
N TYR A 605 -19.79 -9.08 34.99
CA TYR A 605 -19.72 -7.62 35.02
C TYR A 605 -19.13 -7.15 36.34
N ILE A 606 -18.31 -6.10 36.29
CA ILE A 606 -17.79 -5.38 37.47
C ILE A 606 -18.09 -3.89 37.29
N ASP A 607 -18.48 -3.23 38.39
CA ASP A 607 -18.69 -1.79 38.43
C ASP A 607 -18.41 -1.23 39.85
N ASN A 608 -18.44 0.11 39.99
CA ASN A 608 -18.35 0.84 41.26
C ASN A 608 -17.13 0.46 42.11
N ILE A 609 -15.95 0.32 41.47
CA ILE A 609 -14.71 0.00 42.16
C ILE A 609 -14.31 1.18 43.03
N ARG A 610 -14.10 0.94 44.32
CA ARG A 610 -13.72 1.97 45.29
C ARG A 610 -12.71 1.46 46.28
N LEU A 611 -11.63 2.22 46.45
CA LEU A 611 -10.57 1.96 47.41
C LEU A 611 -10.49 3.13 48.38
N GLU A 612 -10.53 2.83 49.69
CA GLU A 612 -10.44 3.82 50.77
C GLU A 612 -9.35 3.46 51.77
N ALA A 613 -8.74 4.48 52.38
CA ALA A 613 -7.92 4.30 53.57
C ALA A 613 -8.83 4.30 54.80
N ILE A 614 -8.75 3.26 55.62
CA ILE A 614 -9.59 3.10 56.82
C ILE A 614 -8.83 3.19 58.14
N GLY A 615 -7.49 3.31 58.09
CA GLY A 615 -6.65 3.59 59.25
C GLY A 615 -5.21 3.12 59.06
N SER A 616 -4.33 3.51 59.97
CA SER A 616 -3.02 2.85 60.13
C SER A 616 -3.17 1.70 61.12
N THR A 617 -2.46 0.60 60.90
CA THR A 617 -2.45 -0.53 61.85
C THR A 617 -1.65 -0.24 63.13
N ASN A 618 -1.09 0.97 63.28
CA ASN A 618 -0.15 1.31 64.35
C ASN A 618 -0.58 2.56 65.15
N ILE A 619 -1.37 2.35 66.20
CA ILE A 619 -0.93 2.78 67.53
C ILE A 619 -1.07 1.57 68.45
N ASP A 620 -0.04 0.72 68.47
CA ASP A 620 0.08 -0.34 69.45
C ASP A 620 1.37 -0.14 70.25
N GLY A 621 1.26 -0.03 71.58
CA GLY A 621 2.41 0.04 72.48
C GLY A 621 3.09 1.40 72.69
N ILE A 622 2.36 2.47 73.02
CA ILE A 622 2.99 3.61 73.74
C ILE A 622 3.46 3.10 75.11
N LYS A 623 4.73 2.67 75.20
CA LYS A 623 5.44 2.49 76.47
C LYS A 623 6.09 3.82 76.85
N THR A 624 5.50 4.54 77.80
CA THR A 624 6.22 5.61 78.48
C THR A 624 7.35 5.00 79.30
N THR A 625 8.59 5.23 78.91
CA THR A 625 9.79 4.77 79.63
C THR A 625 10.08 5.58 80.89
N ILE A 626 9.35 6.68 81.12
CA ILE A 626 9.49 7.53 82.31
C ILE A 626 8.10 8.03 82.75
N THR A 627 7.62 7.57 83.90
CA THR A 627 6.50 8.19 84.63
C THR A 627 7.09 9.26 85.55
N THR A 628 6.91 10.55 85.23
CA THR A 628 7.15 11.63 86.19
C THR A 628 5.82 12.09 86.77
N ASN A 629 5.78 12.32 88.09
CA ASN A 629 4.58 12.81 88.78
C ASN A 629 4.16 14.22 88.32
N ASP A 630 5.08 14.96 87.70
CA ASP A 630 4.87 16.33 87.20
C ASP A 630 4.81 16.43 85.67
N ALA A 631 4.54 15.33 84.98
CA ALA A 631 4.36 15.37 83.53
C ALA A 631 3.26 16.38 83.13
N PRO A 632 3.49 17.21 82.10
CA PRO A 632 2.50 18.16 81.63
C PRO A 632 1.22 17.46 81.17
N LEU A 633 0.07 18.09 81.47
CA LEU A 633 -1.24 17.64 81.04
C LEU A 633 -1.56 18.27 79.68
N TYR A 634 -2.10 17.50 78.75
CA TYR A 634 -2.58 18.00 77.46
C TYR A 634 -4.07 17.68 77.31
N ASN A 635 -4.87 18.62 76.80
CA ASN A 635 -6.24 18.30 76.39
C ASN A 635 -6.24 17.54 75.05
N LEU A 636 -7.42 17.10 74.60
CA LEU A 636 -7.57 16.35 73.34
C LEU A 636 -7.23 17.17 72.09
N ALA A 637 -7.13 18.50 72.18
CA ALA A 637 -6.67 19.37 71.11
C ALA A 637 -5.13 19.56 71.11
N GLY A 638 -4.39 18.82 71.95
CA GLY A 638 -2.93 18.90 72.05
C GLY A 638 -2.42 20.14 72.78
N GLN A 639 -3.30 20.90 73.43
CA GLN A 639 -2.92 22.10 74.18
C GLN A 639 -2.47 21.70 75.58
N LYS A 640 -1.34 22.23 76.04
CA LYS A 640 -0.89 22.07 77.43
C LYS A 640 -1.88 22.78 78.37
N VAL A 641 -2.42 22.05 79.32
CA VAL A 641 -3.38 22.56 80.32
C VAL A 641 -2.83 22.49 81.74
N GLY A 642 -3.34 23.34 82.61
CA GLY A 642 -3.01 23.32 84.04
C GLY A 642 -3.74 22.21 84.81
N LYS A 643 -3.30 21.93 86.04
CA LYS A 643 -3.93 20.93 86.94
C LYS A 643 -5.42 21.20 87.23
N ASN A 644 -5.89 22.43 87.05
CA ASN A 644 -7.28 22.83 87.29
C ASN A 644 -8.23 22.57 86.11
N TYR A 645 -7.71 22.12 84.96
CA TYR A 645 -8.53 21.83 83.79
C TYR A 645 -9.43 20.63 84.05
N LYS A 646 -10.75 20.82 84.00
CA LYS A 646 -11.75 19.77 84.14
C LYS A 646 -12.05 19.20 82.76
N GLY A 647 -11.73 17.93 82.55
CA GLY A 647 -11.86 17.34 81.23
C GLY A 647 -10.94 16.17 80.99
N ILE A 648 -11.11 15.56 79.81
CA ILE A 648 -10.27 14.45 79.39
C ILE A 648 -8.91 15.02 79.04
N VAL A 649 -7.88 14.48 79.69
CA VAL A 649 -6.49 14.89 79.51
C VAL A 649 -5.61 13.69 79.20
N ILE A 650 -4.48 13.97 78.58
CA ILE A 650 -3.39 13.04 78.33
C ILE A 650 -2.21 13.46 79.20
N GLN A 651 -1.74 12.56 80.05
CA GLN A 651 -0.50 12.71 80.83
C GLN A 651 0.28 11.40 80.74
N ASN A 652 1.60 11.45 80.56
CA ASN A 652 2.43 10.25 80.41
C ASN A 652 1.91 9.28 79.32
N GLY A 653 1.38 9.84 78.21
CA GLY A 653 0.82 9.06 77.11
C GLY A 653 -0.47 8.30 77.45
N LYS A 654 -1.06 8.52 78.64
CA LYS A 654 -2.31 7.88 79.08
C LYS A 654 -3.44 8.90 79.17
N LYS A 655 -4.60 8.50 78.67
CA LYS A 655 -5.85 9.27 78.75
C LYS A 655 -6.52 9.03 80.10
N PHE A 656 -6.89 10.08 80.83
CA PHE A 656 -7.74 9.98 82.02
C PHE A 656 -8.62 11.22 82.19
N MET A 657 -9.59 11.09 83.10
CA MET A 657 -10.51 12.16 83.45
C MET A 657 -9.94 12.99 84.61
N ASN A 658 -9.58 14.25 84.35
CA ASN A 658 -9.20 15.17 85.43
C ASN A 658 -10.47 15.78 86.03
N ARG A 659 -10.82 15.34 87.23
CA ARG A 659 -12.08 15.67 87.92
C ARG A 659 -11.98 16.91 88.77
#